data_AF-A0A1Q3S9F5-F1
#
_entry.id   AF-A0A1Q3S9F5-F1
#
_cell.length_a   1.000
_cell.length_b   1.000
_cell.length_c   1.000
_cell.angle_alpha   90.00
_cell.angle_beta   90.00
_cell.angle_gamma   90.00
#
_symmetry.space_group_name_H-M   'P 1'
#
loop_
_entity.id
_entity.type
_entity.pdbx_description
1 polymer ?
#
loop_
_entity_poly.entity_id
_entity_poly.type
_entity_poly.pdbx_seq_one_letter_code
_entity_poly.pdbx_strand_id
1 'polypeptide(L)'
;MSTKEKTPKETPLMKQYNEIKRKYPDACLLFRVGDFYETFGDDAVRASQILGITLTKRGAGSDSETALAGFPHHSLNTYLPKLVKAGLRVAICDQLEDPKMTKTIVKRGVTELVTPGVALNDEVLSSKSNNFLASVHFGKKLLGVSFLDVSTGEFLTSQGNEEYIDKLLQNFSPSEILVQKNHKNQFKAAFGENFHAFFLEDWIFKEDYAFETLTNHFQTNSLKGFGIEELPEGLIASGAILYYLSETQHNKIQHITSIHRIAEDAYVWMDRFTIRNLELYHSTNPNAVTLLDVIDRTLSPMGSRLLKRWLALPLKDAQRIKDRHEVVAYFKENGDELQKVQYQIKQISDLERLISKVATGKVSPREIVYMCNSLDAIVPIKTLAMESTNASLRNIGDKLNACEVLREKIKATLNPEAPVSINKGNAIATGIHEELDELRSIAFSGKEYLEALEARESSKTGIPSLKISFNNVFGYYIEVRNTHKDKVPAEWIRKQTLVNAERYITEELKEYESKILGAEEKIYKLEVELFEQLVLWISTYIKVVQLNANLVAQLDCLTSFTQLAIENNYIQPVLDESFELDIKNGRHPVIEKQLPVGTPYIANDVFLDNKTQQIIMITGPNMSGKSAILRQTALIVLLAQMGSFVPAESVRMGIVDKIFTRVGASDNISMGESTFMVEMNETASILNNISNRSLVLLDEIGRGTSTYDGISIAWAIAEYLHEHPAKPKTLFATHYHELNEMEVIFEGVQNFNVSVKELKDTVLFIRKLVKGGSAHSFGIHVAKMAGMPQTVIQKAQKLLKKLEKDHSSEALAGVKSDKEEMQLSIFNLDDPLLEEIKEEILNIDINTLTPVEALMKLNEIKRMLTKK
;
A
#
# COMPACT_ATOMS: atom_id res chain seq x y z
N MET A 1 -53.62 -8.82 33.81
CA MET A 1 -53.04 -10.07 33.27
C MET A 1 -51.99 -9.69 32.25
N SER A 2 -50.70 -9.69 32.63
CA SER A 2 -49.60 -9.48 31.68
C SER A 2 -49.39 -10.77 30.90
N THR A 3 -49.63 -10.73 29.59
CA THR A 3 -49.19 -11.77 28.66
C THR A 3 -47.69 -11.92 28.78
N LYS A 4 -47.23 -13.00 29.42
CA LYS A 4 -45.85 -13.48 29.33
C LYS A 4 -45.60 -13.80 27.86
N GLU A 5 -44.85 -12.94 27.16
CA GLU A 5 -44.23 -13.30 25.89
C GLU A 5 -43.41 -14.58 26.12
N LYS A 6 -43.81 -15.67 25.46
CA LYS A 6 -43.03 -16.89 25.42
C LYS A 6 -41.80 -16.57 24.56
N THR A 7 -40.63 -16.45 25.19
CA THR A 7 -39.35 -16.49 24.47
C THR A 7 -39.33 -17.71 23.55
N PRO A 8 -39.10 -17.55 22.22
CA PRO A 8 -39.11 -18.65 21.27
C PRO A 8 -38.14 -19.76 21.71
N LYS A 9 -38.55 -21.01 21.56
CA LYS A 9 -37.71 -22.17 21.91
C LYS A 9 -36.61 -22.29 20.85
N GLU A 10 -35.44 -21.74 21.17
CA GLU A 10 -34.29 -21.70 20.28
C GLU A 10 -33.83 -23.12 19.91
N THR A 11 -33.61 -23.37 18.61
CA THR A 11 -33.14 -24.69 18.15
C THR A 11 -31.71 -24.95 18.66
N PRO A 12 -31.31 -26.21 18.88
CA PRO A 12 -29.95 -26.53 19.34
C PRO A 12 -28.83 -25.95 18.46
N LEU A 13 -29.06 -25.84 17.14
CA LEU A 13 -28.13 -25.24 16.19
C LEU A 13 -28.06 -23.71 16.36
N MET A 14 -29.20 -23.03 16.46
CA MET A 14 -29.21 -21.58 16.70
C MET A 14 -28.63 -21.22 18.06
N LYS A 15 -28.82 -22.06 19.08
CA LYS A 15 -28.19 -21.89 20.38
C LYS A 15 -26.66 -21.93 20.28
N GLN A 16 -26.10 -22.92 19.58
CA GLN A 16 -24.64 -22.96 19.30
C GLN A 16 -24.18 -21.73 18.49
N TYR A 17 -24.93 -21.35 17.45
CA TYR A 17 -24.60 -20.18 16.63
C TYR A 17 -24.56 -18.90 17.48
N ASN A 18 -25.60 -18.65 18.29
CA ASN A 18 -25.71 -17.45 19.11
C ASN A 18 -24.71 -17.44 20.27
N GLU A 19 -24.35 -18.59 20.84
CA GLU A 19 -23.24 -18.69 21.81
C GLU A 19 -21.90 -18.27 21.19
N ILE A 20 -21.62 -18.67 19.95
CA ILE A 20 -20.40 -18.27 19.23
C ILE A 20 -20.48 -16.80 18.80
N LYS A 21 -21.62 -16.36 18.26
CA LYS A 21 -21.83 -14.96 17.84
C LYS A 21 -21.69 -13.97 19.00
N ARG A 22 -22.08 -14.34 20.22
CA ARG A 22 -21.86 -13.52 21.43
C ARG A 22 -20.38 -13.31 21.76
N LYS A 23 -19.52 -14.27 21.41
CA LYS A 23 -18.06 -14.12 21.57
C LYS A 23 -17.46 -13.22 20.50
N TYR A 24 -18.07 -13.18 19.30
CA TYR A 24 -17.61 -12.39 18.15
C TYR A 24 -18.72 -11.49 17.61
N PRO A 25 -19.21 -10.51 18.40
CA PRO A 25 -20.37 -9.71 18.02
C PRO A 25 -20.14 -8.90 16.73
N ASP A 26 -18.94 -8.36 16.57
CA ASP A 26 -18.57 -7.46 15.46
C ASP A 26 -18.17 -8.22 14.17
N ALA A 27 -17.86 -9.51 14.25
CA ALA A 27 -17.40 -10.30 13.11
C ALA A 27 -18.56 -10.99 12.38
N CYS A 28 -18.49 -11.08 11.06
CA CYS A 28 -19.40 -11.91 10.26
C CYS A 28 -19.10 -13.39 10.52
N LEU A 29 -20.09 -14.16 11.00
CA LEU A 29 -19.87 -15.56 11.38
C LEU A 29 -20.25 -16.52 10.24
N LEU A 30 -19.24 -17.09 9.56
CA LEU A 30 -19.40 -18.19 8.61
C LEU A 30 -19.52 -19.51 9.37
N PHE A 31 -20.74 -20.02 9.49
CA PHE A 31 -21.06 -21.18 10.31
C PHE A 31 -21.22 -22.45 9.47
N ARG A 32 -20.37 -23.46 9.68
CA ARG A 32 -20.40 -24.68 8.87
C ARG A 32 -21.57 -25.60 9.19
N VAL A 33 -22.45 -25.78 8.22
CA VAL A 33 -23.61 -26.68 8.26
C VAL A 33 -23.54 -27.65 7.09
N GLY A 34 -23.09 -28.88 7.38
CA GLY A 34 -22.81 -29.87 6.33
C GLY A 34 -21.75 -29.37 5.35
N ASP A 35 -22.10 -29.34 4.07
CA ASP A 35 -21.22 -28.90 2.98
C ASP A 35 -21.30 -27.38 2.68
N PHE A 36 -21.97 -26.59 3.53
CA PHE A 36 -22.15 -25.15 3.34
C PHE A 36 -21.60 -24.34 4.51
N TYR A 37 -21.12 -23.14 4.22
CA TYR A 37 -21.03 -22.06 5.20
C TYR A 37 -22.31 -21.23 5.15
N GLU A 38 -23.01 -21.14 6.28
CA GLU A 38 -24.24 -20.37 6.45
C GLU A 38 -23.98 -19.17 7.39
N THR A 39 -24.64 -18.06 7.12
CA THR A 39 -24.69 -16.84 7.95
C THR A 39 -26.16 -16.55 8.27
N PHE A 40 -26.42 -15.93 9.42
CA PHE A 40 -27.79 -15.68 9.90
C PHE A 40 -28.01 -14.22 10.32
N GLY A 41 -29.25 -13.75 10.25
CA GLY A 41 -29.64 -12.40 10.69
C GLY A 41 -28.95 -11.29 9.90
N ASP A 42 -28.43 -10.27 10.59
CA ASP A 42 -27.75 -9.12 9.97
C ASP A 42 -26.49 -9.52 9.20
N ASP A 43 -25.81 -10.59 9.62
CA ASP A 43 -24.67 -11.13 8.88
C ASP A 43 -25.10 -11.68 7.52
N ALA A 44 -26.27 -12.33 7.45
CA ALA A 44 -26.81 -12.84 6.19
C ALA A 44 -27.16 -11.72 5.21
N VAL A 45 -27.76 -10.63 5.70
CA VAL A 45 -28.11 -9.47 4.88
C VAL A 45 -26.85 -8.83 4.30
N ARG A 46 -25.83 -8.58 5.15
CA ARG A 46 -24.55 -8.01 4.71
C ARG A 46 -23.81 -8.93 3.74
N ALA A 47 -23.72 -10.22 4.06
CA ALA A 47 -23.05 -11.21 3.21
C ALA A 47 -23.75 -11.34 1.84
N SER A 48 -25.09 -11.34 1.79
CA SER A 48 -25.83 -11.38 0.53
C SER A 48 -25.52 -10.18 -0.37
N GLN A 49 -25.51 -8.96 0.18
CA GLN A 49 -25.21 -7.74 -0.57
C GLN A 49 -23.77 -7.72 -1.11
N ILE A 50 -22.79 -8.09 -0.28
CA ILE A 50 -21.37 -8.05 -0.64
C ILE A 50 -21.01 -9.17 -1.63
N LEU A 51 -21.53 -10.39 -1.39
CA LEU A 51 -21.16 -11.55 -2.19
C LEU A 51 -22.02 -11.73 -3.46
N GLY A 52 -23.16 -11.03 -3.53
CA GLY A 52 -24.14 -11.22 -4.60
C GLY A 52 -24.83 -12.59 -4.55
N ILE A 53 -24.97 -13.18 -3.36
CA ILE A 53 -25.65 -14.48 -3.16
C ILE A 53 -27.09 -14.30 -2.71
N THR A 54 -27.95 -15.27 -2.99
CA THR A 54 -29.38 -15.22 -2.65
C THR A 54 -29.61 -15.15 -1.15
N LEU A 55 -30.31 -14.11 -0.69
CA LEU A 55 -30.84 -14.02 0.67
C LEU A 55 -32.11 -14.87 0.78
N THR A 56 -32.12 -15.82 1.71
CA THR A 56 -33.25 -16.72 1.98
C THR A 56 -33.70 -16.58 3.44
N LYS A 57 -34.67 -17.40 3.86
CA LYS A 57 -35.17 -17.44 5.24
C LYS A 57 -35.19 -18.86 5.74
N ARG A 58 -34.66 -19.10 6.94
CA ARG A 58 -34.77 -20.39 7.64
C ARG A 58 -36.00 -20.38 8.55
N GLY A 59 -36.81 -21.43 8.49
CA GLY A 59 -38.05 -21.52 9.29
C GLY A 59 -39.14 -20.56 8.81
N ALA A 60 -39.20 -20.31 7.50
CA ALA A 60 -40.15 -19.38 6.87
C ALA A 60 -41.60 -19.64 7.34
N GLY A 61 -42.26 -18.61 7.88
CA GLY A 61 -43.62 -18.71 8.43
C GLY A 61 -43.73 -19.23 9.87
N SER A 62 -42.64 -19.28 10.63
CA SER A 62 -42.62 -19.63 12.07
C SER A 62 -42.11 -18.47 12.94
N ASP A 63 -42.36 -18.53 14.25
CA ASP A 63 -41.82 -17.59 15.25
C ASP A 63 -40.27 -17.62 15.37
N SER A 64 -39.62 -18.56 14.67
CA SER A 64 -38.16 -18.72 14.61
C SER A 64 -37.55 -18.32 13.26
N GLU A 65 -38.31 -17.61 12.42
CA GLU A 65 -37.85 -17.12 11.12
C GLU A 65 -36.61 -16.24 11.25
N THR A 66 -35.56 -16.57 10.51
CA THR A 66 -34.32 -15.77 10.47
C THR A 66 -33.77 -15.68 9.05
N ALA A 67 -33.17 -14.54 8.72
CA ALA A 67 -32.49 -14.34 7.45
C ALA A 67 -31.31 -15.33 7.33
N LEU A 68 -31.12 -15.92 6.15
CA LEU A 68 -30.08 -16.90 5.87
C LEU A 68 -29.43 -16.62 4.52
N ALA A 69 -28.10 -16.62 4.50
CA ALA A 69 -27.32 -16.61 3.26
C ALA A 69 -26.14 -17.57 3.42
N GLY A 70 -25.77 -18.27 2.36
CA GLY A 70 -24.68 -19.24 2.43
C GLY A 70 -24.16 -19.68 1.07
N PHE A 71 -22.99 -20.32 1.09
CA PHE A 71 -22.31 -20.84 -0.09
C PHE A 71 -21.61 -22.17 0.23
N PRO A 72 -21.30 -23.01 -0.78
CA PRO A 72 -20.64 -24.29 -0.54
C PRO A 72 -19.25 -24.13 0.09
N HIS A 73 -18.88 -24.99 1.04
CA HIS A 73 -17.66 -24.85 1.83
C HIS A 73 -16.36 -24.84 1.00
N HIS A 74 -16.32 -25.57 -0.12
CA HIS A 74 -15.19 -25.58 -1.05
C HIS A 74 -15.02 -24.27 -1.82
N SER A 75 -16.02 -23.39 -1.79
CA SER A 75 -15.96 -22.03 -2.38
C SER A 75 -15.52 -20.97 -1.37
N LEU A 76 -15.04 -21.36 -0.18
CA LEU A 76 -14.56 -20.43 0.85
C LEU A 76 -13.46 -19.51 0.31
N ASN A 77 -12.50 -20.05 -0.44
CA ASN A 77 -11.43 -19.26 -1.04
C ASN A 77 -11.97 -18.18 -1.98
N THR A 78 -13.07 -18.43 -2.69
CA THR A 78 -13.69 -17.45 -3.59
C THR A 78 -14.45 -16.33 -2.88
N TYR A 79 -15.17 -16.65 -1.80
CA TYR A 79 -16.09 -15.71 -1.14
C TYR A 79 -15.46 -14.97 0.03
N LEU A 80 -14.58 -15.61 0.80
CA LEU A 80 -13.92 -15.00 1.94
C LEU A 80 -13.15 -13.70 1.57
N PRO A 81 -12.35 -13.65 0.49
CA PRO A 81 -11.65 -12.43 0.09
C PRO A 81 -12.57 -11.25 -0.20
N LYS A 82 -13.78 -11.50 -0.71
CA LYS A 82 -14.74 -10.43 -1.01
C LYS A 82 -15.28 -9.80 0.27
N LEU A 83 -15.57 -10.61 1.29
CA LEU A 83 -16.01 -10.11 2.61
C LEU A 83 -14.88 -9.31 3.27
N VAL A 84 -13.66 -9.82 3.24
CA VAL A 84 -12.50 -9.17 3.88
C VAL A 84 -12.12 -7.87 3.16
N LYS A 85 -12.13 -7.84 1.82
CA LYS A 85 -11.88 -6.61 1.03
C LYS A 85 -12.96 -5.55 1.22
N ALA A 86 -14.16 -5.93 1.64
CA ALA A 86 -15.21 -4.99 2.05
C ALA A 86 -15.00 -4.45 3.48
N GLY A 87 -13.90 -4.79 4.14
CA GLY A 87 -13.56 -4.33 5.50
C GLY A 87 -14.20 -5.15 6.62
N LEU A 88 -14.82 -6.30 6.31
CA LEU A 88 -15.42 -7.17 7.35
C LEU A 88 -14.38 -8.09 7.99
N ARG A 89 -14.47 -8.21 9.32
CA ARG A 89 -13.84 -9.30 10.07
C ARG A 89 -14.74 -10.53 9.96
N VAL A 90 -14.18 -11.69 9.63
CA VAL A 90 -14.94 -12.91 9.31
C VAL A 90 -14.47 -14.07 10.20
N ALA A 91 -15.35 -14.56 11.06
CA ALA A 91 -15.10 -15.72 11.91
C ALA A 91 -15.51 -17.01 11.16
N ILE A 92 -14.57 -17.92 10.95
CA ILE A 92 -14.81 -19.22 10.33
C ILE A 92 -15.06 -20.23 11.44
N CYS A 93 -16.27 -20.81 11.45
CA CYS A 93 -16.69 -21.76 12.46
C CYS A 93 -16.88 -23.15 11.84
N ASP A 94 -15.95 -24.05 12.15
CA ASP A 94 -15.90 -25.42 11.63
C ASP A 94 -16.44 -26.44 12.63
N GLN A 95 -16.67 -27.66 12.13
CA GLN A 95 -17.01 -28.82 12.94
C GLN A 95 -15.73 -29.41 13.53
N LEU A 96 -15.67 -29.53 14.85
CA LEU A 96 -14.50 -30.04 15.57
C LEU A 96 -14.49 -31.56 15.75
N GLU A 97 -15.62 -32.21 15.44
CA GLU A 97 -15.84 -33.64 15.62
C GLU A 97 -16.38 -34.24 14.32
N ASP A 98 -16.00 -35.48 14.02
CA ASP A 98 -16.58 -36.21 12.88
C ASP A 98 -18.08 -36.48 13.15
N PRO A 99 -18.99 -36.05 12.25
CA PRO A 99 -20.42 -36.35 12.35
C PRO A 99 -20.75 -37.83 12.56
N LYS A 100 -19.90 -38.75 12.08
CA LYS A 100 -20.08 -40.20 12.24
C LYS A 100 -19.85 -40.69 13.67
N MET A 101 -19.09 -39.95 14.48
CA MET A 101 -18.68 -40.35 15.83
C MET A 101 -19.65 -39.88 16.93
N THR A 102 -20.66 -39.06 16.60
CA THR A 102 -21.56 -38.45 17.60
C THR A 102 -23.04 -38.65 17.27
N LYS A 103 -23.85 -39.09 18.24
CA LYS A 103 -25.33 -39.20 18.11
C LYS A 103 -26.07 -37.86 18.32
N THR A 104 -25.37 -36.83 18.79
CA THR A 104 -25.89 -35.48 19.05
C THR A 104 -25.38 -34.48 17.99
N ILE A 105 -25.78 -33.20 18.09
CA ILE A 105 -25.20 -32.15 17.23
C ILE A 105 -23.67 -32.08 17.43
N VAL A 106 -22.92 -32.07 16.33
CA VAL A 106 -21.46 -31.94 16.35
C VAL A 106 -21.03 -30.66 17.07
N LYS A 107 -19.95 -30.73 17.84
CA LYS A 107 -19.34 -29.53 18.41
C LYS A 107 -18.74 -28.66 17.30
N ARG A 108 -18.87 -27.35 17.49
CA ARG A 108 -18.33 -26.35 16.57
C ARG A 108 -17.52 -25.33 17.34
N GLY A 109 -16.49 -24.81 16.68
CA GLY A 109 -15.63 -23.77 17.22
C GLY A 109 -15.09 -22.90 16.11
N VAL A 110 -14.76 -21.66 16.45
CA VAL A 110 -14.06 -20.76 15.53
C VAL A 110 -12.64 -21.28 15.38
N THR A 111 -12.29 -21.67 14.16
CA THR A 111 -10.95 -22.15 13.79
C THR A 111 -10.04 -20.99 13.43
N GLU A 112 -10.60 -19.93 12.84
CA GLU A 112 -9.85 -18.78 12.39
C GLU A 112 -10.75 -17.54 12.33
N LEU A 113 -10.22 -16.39 12.76
CA LEU A 113 -10.84 -15.08 12.55
C LEU A 113 -10.01 -14.32 11.51
N VAL A 114 -10.52 -14.24 10.29
CA VAL A 114 -9.83 -13.57 9.18
C VAL A 114 -10.23 -12.10 9.16
N THR A 115 -9.24 -11.22 9.12
CA THR A 115 -9.46 -9.77 9.17
C THR A 115 -8.73 -9.08 8.02
N PRO A 116 -9.06 -7.82 7.69
CA PRO A 116 -8.36 -7.11 6.63
C PRO A 116 -6.84 -7.01 6.84
N GLY A 117 -6.37 -6.84 8.09
CA GLY A 117 -4.94 -6.79 8.41
C GLY A 117 -4.29 -8.16 8.64
N VAL A 118 -5.07 -9.20 8.93
CA VAL A 118 -4.57 -10.55 9.26
C VAL A 118 -5.10 -11.55 8.23
N ALA A 119 -4.40 -11.61 7.09
CA ALA A 119 -4.72 -12.53 6.00
C ALA A 119 -3.46 -13.28 5.53
N LEU A 120 -3.58 -14.60 5.40
CA LEU A 120 -2.53 -15.49 4.87
C LEU A 120 -2.89 -16.10 3.50
N ASN A 121 -4.12 -15.88 3.04
CA ASN A 121 -4.63 -16.45 1.79
C ASN A 121 -4.24 -15.56 0.60
N ASP A 122 -3.60 -16.14 -0.41
CA ASP A 122 -3.14 -15.44 -1.61
C ASP A 122 -4.27 -14.80 -2.41
N GLU A 123 -5.51 -15.29 -2.32
CA GLU A 123 -6.66 -14.68 -3.02
C GLU A 123 -7.11 -13.35 -2.38
N VAL A 124 -6.80 -13.17 -1.08
CA VAL A 124 -7.00 -11.92 -0.36
C VAL A 124 -5.86 -10.95 -0.68
N LEU A 125 -4.63 -11.46 -0.64
CA LEU A 125 -3.41 -10.68 -0.74
C LEU A 125 -3.11 -10.25 -2.18
N SER A 126 -2.68 -9.01 -2.36
CA SER A 126 -2.03 -8.60 -3.61
C SER A 126 -0.57 -9.08 -3.59
N SER A 127 -0.06 -9.60 -4.71
CA SER A 127 1.31 -10.13 -4.77
C SER A 127 2.37 -9.04 -4.61
N LYS A 128 2.16 -7.88 -5.23
CA LYS A 128 3.13 -6.77 -5.27
C LYS A 128 3.08 -5.81 -4.08
N SER A 129 2.17 -6.01 -3.13
CA SER A 129 2.03 -5.12 -1.96
C SER A 129 1.95 -5.90 -0.66
N ASN A 130 2.50 -5.30 0.39
CA ASN A 130 2.29 -5.76 1.76
C ASN A 130 0.84 -5.59 2.20
N ASN A 131 0.43 -6.38 3.19
CA ASN A 131 -0.87 -6.29 3.84
C ASN A 131 -0.66 -6.05 5.34
N PHE A 132 -0.38 -4.80 5.71
CA PHE A 132 -0.02 -4.46 7.08
C PHE A 132 -1.25 -4.40 8.00
N LEU A 133 -1.17 -5.12 9.12
CA LEU A 133 -1.86 -4.78 10.36
C LEU A 133 -1.03 -3.73 11.09
N ALA A 134 -1.64 -2.62 11.49
CA ALA A 134 -0.99 -1.61 12.33
C ALA A 134 -1.60 -1.57 13.73
N SER A 135 -0.84 -1.03 14.68
CA SER A 135 -1.37 -0.61 15.98
C SER A 135 -0.83 0.77 16.35
N VAL A 136 -1.69 1.61 16.92
CA VAL A 136 -1.36 2.94 17.40
C VAL A 136 -1.63 3.03 18.90
N HIS A 137 -0.63 3.53 19.65
CA HIS A 137 -0.73 3.80 21.07
C HIS A 137 -0.60 5.29 21.37
N PHE A 138 -1.58 5.84 22.10
CA PHE A 138 -1.53 7.20 22.61
C PHE A 138 -0.85 7.21 23.98
N GLY A 139 0.44 7.54 23.99
CA GLY A 139 1.19 7.83 25.20
C GLY A 139 0.91 9.23 25.75
N LYS A 140 1.67 9.63 26.78
CA LYS A 140 1.47 10.95 27.42
C LYS A 140 1.94 12.12 26.57
N LYS A 141 3.01 11.91 25.80
CA LYS A 141 3.69 12.95 24.99
C LYS A 141 3.90 12.51 23.55
N LEU A 142 4.25 11.23 23.37
CA LEU A 142 4.50 10.63 22.08
C LEU A 142 3.44 9.56 21.83
N LEU A 143 3.26 9.26 20.55
CA LEU A 143 2.47 8.14 20.09
C LEU A 143 3.41 7.01 19.67
N GLY A 144 3.02 5.77 19.94
CA GLY A 144 3.66 4.57 19.43
C GLY A 144 2.94 4.04 18.21
N VAL A 145 3.67 3.50 17.25
CA VAL A 145 3.09 2.78 16.12
C VAL A 145 3.87 1.50 15.83
N SER A 146 3.17 0.48 15.41
CA SER A 146 3.77 -0.74 14.92
C SER A 146 3.02 -1.28 13.71
N PHE A 147 3.74 -1.94 12.81
CA PHE A 147 3.21 -2.52 11.57
C PHE A 147 3.70 -3.95 11.42
N LEU A 148 2.79 -4.87 11.15
CA LEU A 148 3.10 -6.27 10.90
C LEU A 148 2.44 -6.74 9.60
N ASP A 149 3.22 -7.28 8.68
CA ASP A 149 2.70 -8.10 7.59
C ASP A 149 2.81 -9.58 8.00
N VAL A 150 1.66 -10.17 8.35
CA VAL A 150 1.57 -11.56 8.81
C VAL A 150 1.96 -12.54 7.71
N SER A 151 1.81 -12.15 6.43
CA SER A 151 2.12 -13.02 5.28
C SER A 151 3.61 -13.12 4.98
N THR A 152 4.43 -12.19 5.46
CA THR A 152 5.89 -12.19 5.25
C THR A 152 6.69 -12.32 6.55
N GLY A 153 6.08 -11.97 7.69
CA GLY A 153 6.73 -11.87 9.00
C GLY A 153 7.45 -10.52 9.21
N GLU A 154 7.26 -9.55 8.31
CA GLU A 154 7.86 -8.21 8.43
C GLU A 154 7.20 -7.45 9.58
N PHE A 155 7.98 -7.16 10.63
CA PHE A 155 7.51 -6.47 11.83
C PHE A 155 8.34 -5.20 12.09
N LEU A 156 7.65 -4.06 12.11
CA LEU A 156 8.25 -2.74 12.24
C LEU A 156 7.62 -1.99 13.42
N THR A 157 8.40 -1.12 14.07
CA THR A 157 7.91 -0.26 15.16
C THR A 157 8.59 1.11 15.15
N SER A 158 7.87 2.12 15.62
CA SER A 158 8.39 3.45 15.86
C SER A 158 7.59 4.19 16.93
N GLN A 159 8.09 5.35 17.34
CA GLN A 159 7.35 6.29 18.18
C GLN A 159 7.71 7.72 17.78
N GLY A 160 6.78 8.66 17.98
CA GLY A 160 7.00 10.06 17.64
C GLY A 160 5.78 10.93 17.91
N ASN A 161 5.76 12.13 17.34
CA ASN A 161 4.61 13.03 17.41
C ASN A 161 3.49 12.58 16.45
N GLU A 162 2.33 13.22 16.54
CA GLU A 162 1.16 12.90 15.70
C GLU A 162 1.46 12.99 14.20
N GLU A 163 2.17 14.02 13.74
CA GLU A 163 2.54 14.24 12.34
C GLU A 163 3.43 13.11 11.79
N TYR A 164 4.42 12.67 12.57
CA TYR A 164 5.29 11.56 12.20
C TYR A 164 4.52 10.23 12.12
N ILE A 165 3.60 9.97 13.06
CA ILE A 165 2.78 8.76 13.04
C ILE A 165 1.80 8.78 11.86
N ASP A 166 1.14 9.90 11.57
CA ASP A 166 0.27 10.01 10.39
C ASP A 166 1.06 9.69 9.11
N LYS A 167 2.27 10.27 8.94
CA LYS A 167 3.15 9.97 7.81
C LYS A 167 3.39 8.47 7.66
N LEU A 168 3.71 7.76 8.74
CA LEU A 168 3.93 6.31 8.69
C LEU A 168 2.64 5.57 8.29
N LEU A 169 1.49 5.92 8.85
CA LEU A 169 0.20 5.32 8.48
C LEU A 169 -0.12 5.53 7.00
N GLN A 170 0.14 6.72 6.44
CA GLN A 170 -0.07 6.98 5.02
C GLN A 170 0.91 6.20 4.13
N ASN A 171 2.20 6.18 4.48
CA ASN A 171 3.24 5.49 3.73
C ASN A 171 3.02 3.97 3.65
N PHE A 172 2.68 3.36 4.78
CA PHE A 172 2.46 1.91 4.86
C PHE A 172 1.04 1.52 4.46
N SER A 173 0.08 2.44 4.54
CA SER A 173 -1.33 2.23 4.17
C SER A 173 -1.89 0.92 4.74
N PRO A 174 -1.90 0.74 6.08
CA PRO A 174 -2.31 -0.51 6.70
C PRO A 174 -3.78 -0.82 6.40
N SER A 175 -4.05 -2.10 6.21
CA SER A 175 -5.39 -2.62 5.89
C SER A 175 -6.30 -2.65 7.12
N GLU A 176 -5.73 -2.63 8.33
CA GLU A 176 -6.43 -2.58 9.61
C GLU A 176 -5.54 -1.91 10.66
N ILE A 177 -6.13 -1.13 11.57
CA ILE A 177 -5.42 -0.42 12.64
C ILE A 177 -6.03 -0.75 14.00
N LEU A 178 -5.21 -1.18 14.96
CA LEU A 178 -5.59 -1.45 16.34
C LEU A 178 -5.37 -0.23 17.23
N VAL A 179 -6.37 0.17 17.99
CA VAL A 179 -6.35 1.37 18.86
C VAL A 179 -6.95 1.05 20.24
N GLN A 180 -6.53 1.74 21.29
CA GLN A 180 -7.21 1.64 22.60
C GLN A 180 -8.66 2.13 22.50
N LYS A 181 -9.59 1.45 23.16
CA LYS A 181 -11.01 1.87 23.23
C LYS A 181 -11.20 3.30 23.73
N ASN A 182 -10.47 3.71 24.77
CA ASN A 182 -10.59 5.07 25.33
C ASN A 182 -10.09 6.17 24.37
N HIS A 183 -9.20 5.84 23.42
CA HIS A 183 -8.65 6.80 22.46
C HIS A 183 -9.38 6.80 21.11
N LYS A 184 -10.56 6.17 21.01
CA LYS A 184 -11.35 6.10 19.77
C LYS A 184 -11.60 7.47 19.13
N ASN A 185 -12.05 8.44 19.91
CA ASN A 185 -12.38 9.77 19.38
C ASN A 185 -11.11 10.57 19.06
N GLN A 186 -10.06 10.42 19.86
CA GLN A 186 -8.77 11.07 19.62
C GLN A 186 -8.12 10.57 18.33
N PHE A 187 -8.16 9.25 18.08
CA PHE A 187 -7.66 8.66 16.84
C PHE A 187 -8.38 9.21 15.61
N LYS A 188 -9.72 9.29 15.66
CA LYS A 188 -10.51 9.86 14.57
C LYS A 188 -10.21 11.32 14.31
N ALA A 189 -9.96 12.10 15.37
CA ALA A 189 -9.60 13.51 15.25
C ALA A 189 -8.20 13.70 14.64
N ALA A 190 -7.22 12.89 15.06
CA ALA A 190 -5.84 12.97 14.60
C ALA A 190 -5.63 12.46 13.16
N PHE A 191 -6.23 11.32 12.81
CA PHE A 191 -5.91 10.60 11.56
C PHE A 191 -7.09 10.46 10.59
N GLY A 192 -8.29 10.92 10.98
CA GLY A 192 -9.51 10.82 10.18
C GLY A 192 -10.24 9.47 10.29
N GLU A 193 -11.32 9.33 9.52
CA GLU A 193 -12.20 8.14 9.57
C GLU A 193 -11.97 7.13 8.44
N ASN A 194 -11.00 7.38 7.57
CA ASN A 194 -10.78 6.55 6.36
C ASN A 194 -10.13 5.19 6.65
N PHE A 195 -9.52 5.01 7.83
CA PHE A 195 -8.87 3.76 8.20
C PHE A 195 -9.86 2.76 8.81
N HIS A 196 -9.67 1.47 8.51
CA HIS A 196 -10.36 0.38 9.19
C HIS A 196 -9.79 0.19 10.60
N ALA A 197 -10.28 0.98 11.55
CA ALA A 197 -9.83 0.93 12.95
C ALA A 197 -10.65 -0.08 13.79
N PHE A 198 -9.95 -0.91 14.56
CA PHE A 198 -10.52 -1.82 15.55
C PHE A 198 -10.04 -1.46 16.96
N PHE A 199 -10.97 -1.45 17.93
CA PHE A 199 -10.73 -0.92 19.26
C PHE A 199 -10.60 -2.02 20.31
N LEU A 200 -9.43 -2.10 20.94
CA LEU A 200 -9.06 -3.09 21.93
C LEU A 200 -9.11 -2.52 23.36
N GLU A 201 -9.26 -3.40 24.35
CA GLU A 201 -9.25 -3.02 25.78
C GLU A 201 -7.91 -2.39 26.20
N ASP A 202 -7.96 -1.40 27.10
CA ASP A 202 -6.80 -0.61 27.50
C ASP A 202 -5.69 -1.41 28.19
N TRP A 203 -6.03 -2.51 28.87
CA TRP A 203 -5.05 -3.33 29.59
C TRP A 203 -4.05 -4.02 28.63
N ILE A 204 -4.42 -4.22 27.37
CA ILE A 204 -3.57 -4.79 26.32
C ILE A 204 -2.40 -3.83 26.01
N PHE A 205 -2.63 -2.53 26.18
CA PHE A 205 -1.67 -1.48 25.92
C PHE A 205 -0.92 -1.06 27.19
N LYS A 206 -0.45 -2.06 27.95
CA LYS A 206 0.40 -1.87 29.13
C LYS A 206 1.82 -2.30 28.80
N GLU A 207 2.77 -1.51 29.28
CA GLU A 207 4.21 -1.72 29.03
C GLU A 207 4.68 -3.11 29.48
N ASP A 208 4.38 -3.50 30.72
CA ASP A 208 4.76 -4.81 31.27
C ASP A 208 4.23 -5.97 30.42
N TYR A 209 2.95 -5.88 30.01
CA TYR A 209 2.31 -6.90 29.19
C TYR A 209 2.92 -6.99 27.78
N ALA A 210 3.18 -5.84 27.15
CA ALA A 210 3.79 -5.77 25.85
C ALA A 210 5.24 -6.31 25.87
N PHE A 211 6.01 -5.93 26.89
CA PHE A 211 7.38 -6.40 27.08
C PHE A 211 7.42 -7.92 27.28
N GLU A 212 6.58 -8.47 28.17
CA GLU A 212 6.47 -9.92 28.38
C GLU A 212 6.05 -10.65 27.10
N THR A 213 5.05 -10.13 26.38
CA THR A 213 4.56 -10.74 25.13
C THR A 213 5.66 -10.79 24.06
N LEU A 214 6.39 -9.70 23.86
CA LEU A 214 7.48 -9.61 22.87
C LEU A 214 8.67 -10.50 23.26
N THR A 215 9.09 -10.46 24.53
CA THR A 215 10.23 -11.25 25.02
C THR A 215 9.95 -12.76 24.98
N ASN A 216 8.72 -13.17 25.34
CA ASN A 216 8.28 -14.56 25.21
C ASN A 216 8.25 -15.03 23.74
N HIS A 217 7.74 -14.19 22.82
CA HIS A 217 7.69 -14.51 21.40
C HIS A 217 9.10 -14.64 20.79
N PHE A 218 9.98 -13.66 21.02
CA PHE A 218 11.34 -13.67 20.47
C PHE A 218 12.32 -14.56 21.24
N GLN A 219 11.90 -15.13 22.37
CA GLN A 219 12.72 -15.97 23.25
C GLN A 219 13.99 -15.24 23.73
N THR A 220 13.82 -13.98 24.16
CA THR A 220 14.92 -13.11 24.61
C THR A 220 14.61 -12.49 25.96
N ASN A 221 15.62 -12.30 26.82
CA ASN A 221 15.42 -11.65 28.13
C ASN A 221 15.34 -10.11 28.06
N SER A 222 15.66 -9.51 26.92
CA SER A 222 15.68 -8.07 26.70
C SER A 222 15.47 -7.75 25.23
N LEU A 223 15.01 -6.54 24.91
CA LEU A 223 14.78 -6.08 23.54
C LEU A 223 15.92 -5.19 23.01
N LYS A 224 16.99 -4.98 23.79
CA LYS A 224 18.21 -4.23 23.37
C LYS A 224 18.80 -4.73 22.06
N GLY A 225 18.80 -6.05 21.85
CA GLY A 225 19.34 -6.67 20.62
C GLY A 225 18.59 -6.26 19.34
N PHE A 226 17.32 -5.85 19.47
CA PHE A 226 16.50 -5.34 18.37
C PHE A 226 16.56 -3.80 18.25
N GLY A 227 17.19 -3.10 19.21
CA GLY A 227 17.30 -1.65 19.21
C GLY A 227 16.00 -0.89 19.49
N ILE A 228 15.03 -1.54 20.15
CA ILE A 228 13.69 -0.98 20.42
C ILE A 228 13.38 -0.81 21.91
N GLU A 229 14.29 -1.19 22.82
CA GLU A 229 14.04 -1.11 24.26
C GLU A 229 13.82 0.34 24.74
N GLU A 230 14.39 1.31 24.03
CA GLU A 230 14.21 2.74 24.31
C GLU A 230 12.95 3.34 23.64
N LEU A 231 12.06 2.50 23.10
CA LEU A 231 10.83 2.92 22.42
C LEU A 231 9.57 2.48 23.19
N PRO A 232 9.32 2.96 24.42
CA PRO A 232 8.24 2.43 25.27
C PRO A 232 6.87 2.47 24.58
N GLU A 233 6.54 3.56 23.89
CA GLU A 233 5.25 3.68 23.21
C GLU A 233 5.16 2.73 21.99
N GLY A 234 6.26 2.58 21.25
CA GLY A 234 6.37 1.65 20.13
C GLY A 234 6.30 0.18 20.57
N LEU A 235 6.89 -0.15 21.73
CA LEU A 235 6.80 -1.48 22.35
C LEU A 235 5.35 -1.83 22.69
N ILE A 236 4.63 -0.89 23.33
CA ILE A 236 3.23 -1.07 23.69
C ILE A 236 2.36 -1.34 22.45
N ALA A 237 2.55 -0.56 21.37
CA ALA A 237 1.85 -0.81 20.10
C ALA A 237 2.19 -2.19 19.49
N SER A 238 3.45 -2.62 19.59
CA SER A 238 3.92 -3.91 19.06
C SER A 238 3.32 -5.09 19.85
N GLY A 239 3.23 -4.99 21.18
CA GLY A 239 2.61 -6.00 22.03
C GLY A 239 1.13 -6.20 21.72
N ALA A 240 0.40 -5.11 21.42
CA ALA A 240 -1.01 -5.18 21.04
C ALA A 240 -1.24 -5.95 19.73
N ILE A 241 -0.31 -5.85 18.77
CA ILE A 241 -0.36 -6.67 17.54
C ILE A 241 -0.24 -8.16 17.88
N LEU A 242 0.74 -8.57 18.68
CA LEU A 242 0.93 -9.98 19.03
C LEU A 242 -0.26 -10.54 19.82
N TYR A 243 -0.82 -9.76 20.74
CA TYR A 243 -2.08 -10.10 21.40
C TYR A 243 -3.21 -10.36 20.38
N TYR A 244 -3.37 -9.46 19.40
CA TYR A 244 -4.41 -9.56 18.40
C TYR A 244 -4.27 -10.79 17.49
N LEU A 245 -3.04 -11.20 17.16
CA LEU A 245 -2.79 -12.46 16.45
C LEU A 245 -3.27 -13.65 17.27
N SER A 246 -2.98 -13.67 18.57
CA SER A 246 -3.46 -14.74 19.46
C SER A 246 -4.99 -14.77 19.53
N GLU A 247 -5.64 -13.60 19.65
CA GLU A 247 -7.10 -13.49 19.72
C GLU A 247 -7.78 -13.95 18.42
N THR A 248 -7.14 -13.69 17.28
CA THR A 248 -7.62 -14.10 15.94
C THR A 248 -7.31 -15.57 15.59
N GLN A 249 -6.77 -16.35 16.55
CA GLN A 249 -6.35 -17.75 16.41
C GLN A 249 -5.12 -17.98 15.51
N HIS A 250 -4.28 -16.95 15.33
CA HIS A 250 -3.01 -17.03 14.60
C HIS A 250 -1.84 -17.30 15.56
N ASN A 251 -1.82 -18.48 16.18
CA ASN A 251 -0.83 -18.82 17.21
C ASN A 251 0.51 -19.34 16.66
N LYS A 252 0.54 -19.79 15.40
CA LYS A 252 1.74 -20.34 14.75
C LYS A 252 2.47 -19.27 13.93
N ILE A 253 3.19 -18.40 14.61
CA ILE A 253 3.80 -17.17 14.05
C ILE A 253 5.33 -17.12 14.16
N GLN A 254 5.99 -18.28 14.21
CA GLN A 254 7.44 -18.39 14.39
C GLN A 254 8.26 -17.77 13.23
N HIS A 255 7.62 -17.43 12.11
CA HIS A 255 8.22 -16.66 11.03
C HIS A 255 8.37 -15.17 11.32
N ILE A 256 7.73 -14.65 12.36
CA ILE A 256 7.99 -13.30 12.86
C ILE A 256 9.29 -13.37 13.69
N THR A 257 10.43 -13.36 13.00
CA THR A 257 11.73 -13.70 13.59
C THR A 257 12.45 -12.51 14.24
N SER A 258 12.03 -11.29 13.90
CA SER A 258 12.63 -10.05 14.38
C SER A 258 11.64 -8.89 14.28
N ILE A 259 11.94 -7.81 14.98
CA ILE A 259 11.23 -6.53 14.92
C ILE A 259 12.24 -5.41 14.71
N HIS A 260 11.94 -4.48 13.80
CA HIS A 260 12.87 -3.42 13.42
C HIS A 260 12.34 -2.03 13.75
N ARG A 261 13.21 -1.17 14.27
CA ARG A 261 12.94 0.26 14.46
C ARG A 261 12.90 0.98 13.11
N ILE A 262 11.85 1.76 12.88
CA ILE A 262 11.86 2.80 11.84
C ILE A 262 12.44 4.07 12.47
N ALA A 263 13.73 4.31 12.26
CA ALA A 263 14.37 5.53 12.78
C ALA A 263 13.93 6.75 11.96
N GLU A 264 13.36 7.76 12.63
CA GLU A 264 12.92 9.03 12.01
C GLU A 264 14.05 9.71 11.21
N ASP A 265 15.25 9.75 11.78
CA ASP A 265 16.39 10.46 11.20
C ASP A 265 17.10 9.71 10.07
N ALA A 266 16.78 8.44 9.82
CA ALA A 266 17.47 7.62 8.81
C ALA A 266 16.97 7.84 7.37
N TYR A 267 15.76 8.37 7.23
CA TYR A 267 15.05 8.45 5.94
C TYR A 267 14.59 9.86 5.60
N VAL A 268 14.47 10.15 4.30
CA VAL A 268 13.94 11.42 3.81
C VAL A 268 12.53 11.65 4.33
N TRP A 269 12.29 12.85 4.83
CA TRP A 269 10.98 13.25 5.31
C TRP A 269 10.11 13.78 4.16
N MET A 270 8.89 13.26 4.06
CA MET A 270 7.85 13.67 3.11
C MET A 270 6.52 13.57 3.85
N ASP A 271 5.71 14.63 3.80
CA ASP A 271 4.36 14.62 4.32
C ASP A 271 3.37 13.95 3.36
N ARG A 272 2.13 13.78 3.84
CA ARG A 272 1.02 13.22 3.06
C ARG A 272 0.77 14.02 1.77
N PHE A 273 0.87 15.35 1.86
CA PHE A 273 0.68 16.24 0.73
C PHE A 273 1.76 16.01 -0.33
N THR A 274 3.01 15.85 0.08
CA THR A 274 4.14 15.57 -0.82
C THR A 274 3.99 14.26 -1.55
N ILE A 275 3.67 13.17 -0.85
CA ILE A 275 3.47 11.86 -1.49
C ILE A 275 2.35 11.91 -2.52
N ARG A 276 1.26 12.64 -2.21
CA ARG A 276 0.11 12.83 -3.10
C ARG A 276 0.46 13.70 -4.31
N ASN A 277 1.07 14.86 -4.08
CA ASN A 277 1.40 15.85 -5.11
C ASN A 277 2.48 15.33 -6.09
N LEU A 278 3.39 14.48 -5.60
CA LEU A 278 4.37 13.78 -6.42
C LEU A 278 3.82 12.52 -7.10
N GLU A 279 2.57 12.12 -6.80
CA GLU A 279 1.90 10.93 -7.36
C GLU A 279 2.77 9.66 -7.25
N LEU A 280 3.34 9.40 -6.07
CA LEU A 280 4.30 8.32 -5.88
C LEU A 280 3.67 6.93 -6.03
N TYR A 281 2.52 6.71 -5.39
CA TYR A 281 1.82 5.41 -5.34
C TYR A 281 0.43 5.41 -5.95
N HIS A 282 -0.26 6.54 -5.81
CA HIS A 282 -1.67 6.70 -6.19
C HIS A 282 -1.86 8.11 -6.76
N SER A 283 -2.81 8.22 -7.67
CA SER A 283 -3.30 9.49 -8.19
C SER A 283 -4.80 9.58 -7.92
N THR A 284 -5.33 10.81 -7.84
CA THR A 284 -6.77 11.06 -7.78
C THR A 284 -7.47 10.76 -9.10
N ASN A 285 -6.71 10.67 -10.20
CA ASN A 285 -7.24 10.31 -11.51
C ASN A 285 -7.10 8.80 -11.76
N PRO A 286 -8.19 8.05 -12.01
CA PRO A 286 -8.14 6.59 -12.25
C PRO A 286 -7.23 6.16 -13.41
N ASN A 287 -6.98 7.05 -14.38
CA ASN A 287 -6.16 6.76 -15.56
C ASN A 287 -4.73 7.31 -15.47
N ALA A 288 -4.33 7.87 -14.33
CA ALA A 288 -2.97 8.40 -14.18
C ALA A 288 -1.96 7.28 -13.91
N VAL A 289 -0.75 7.47 -14.45
CA VAL A 289 0.41 6.61 -14.19
C VAL A 289 1.21 7.26 -13.08
N THR A 290 1.56 6.49 -12.05
CA THR A 290 2.31 6.96 -10.89
C THR A 290 3.81 6.79 -11.09
N LEU A 291 4.63 7.33 -10.19
CA LEU A 291 6.08 7.05 -10.23
C LEU A 291 6.35 5.54 -10.11
N LEU A 292 5.67 4.86 -9.17
CA LEU A 292 5.86 3.42 -8.93
C LEU A 292 5.61 2.60 -10.20
N ASP A 293 4.57 2.92 -10.97
CA ASP A 293 4.24 2.21 -12.22
C ASP A 293 5.34 2.31 -13.28
N VAL A 294 6.12 3.40 -13.25
CA VAL A 294 7.21 3.64 -14.19
C VAL A 294 8.49 2.95 -13.74
N ILE A 295 8.83 3.03 -12.45
CA ILE A 295 10.11 2.55 -11.94
C ILE A 295 10.11 1.06 -11.57
N ASP A 296 8.94 0.46 -11.33
CA ASP A 296 8.84 -0.96 -11.04
C ASP A 296 9.10 -1.81 -12.30
N ARG A 297 10.31 -2.36 -12.37
CA ARG A 297 10.75 -3.39 -13.33
C ARG A 297 11.17 -4.68 -12.61
N THR A 298 10.74 -4.84 -11.37
CA THR A 298 11.06 -6.02 -10.55
C THR A 298 10.40 -7.28 -11.12
N LEU A 299 11.10 -8.40 -10.99
CA LEU A 299 10.69 -9.69 -11.55
C LEU A 299 10.02 -10.60 -10.52
N SER A 300 10.22 -10.33 -9.23
CA SER A 300 9.66 -11.08 -8.11
C SER A 300 8.68 -10.23 -7.28
N PRO A 301 7.63 -10.84 -6.68
CA PRO A 301 6.70 -10.13 -5.80
C PRO A 301 7.39 -9.47 -4.58
N MET A 302 8.38 -10.14 -4.00
CA MET A 302 9.17 -9.63 -2.88
C MET A 302 10.03 -8.43 -3.28
N GLY A 303 10.58 -8.42 -4.50
CA GLY A 303 11.25 -7.26 -5.08
C GLY A 303 10.30 -6.06 -5.23
N SER A 304 9.09 -6.28 -5.75
CA SER A 304 8.09 -5.20 -5.89
C SER A 304 7.71 -4.58 -4.54
N ARG A 305 7.48 -5.41 -3.51
CA ARG A 305 7.21 -4.94 -2.13
C ARG A 305 8.39 -4.15 -1.56
N LEU A 306 9.61 -4.65 -1.75
CA LEU A 306 10.81 -3.96 -1.30
C LEU A 306 11.03 -2.61 -2.00
N LEU A 307 10.79 -2.54 -3.30
CA LEU A 307 10.89 -1.30 -4.07
C LEU A 307 9.90 -0.26 -3.56
N LYS A 308 8.66 -0.67 -3.27
CA LYS A 308 7.66 0.20 -2.63
C LYS A 308 8.15 0.70 -1.27
N ARG A 309 8.81 -0.15 -0.48
CA ARG A 309 9.43 0.24 0.80
C ARG A 309 10.57 1.24 0.62
N TRP A 310 11.42 1.09 -0.40
CA TRP A 310 12.48 2.05 -0.71
C TRP A 310 11.93 3.40 -1.17
N LEU A 311 10.80 3.40 -1.88
CA LEU A 311 10.08 4.62 -2.26
C LEU A 311 9.49 5.34 -1.03
N ALA A 312 9.01 4.59 -0.03
CA ALA A 312 8.42 5.15 1.18
C ALA A 312 9.45 5.71 2.15
N LEU A 313 10.64 5.10 2.15
CA LEU A 313 11.74 5.40 3.04
C LEU A 313 13.05 5.60 2.24
N PRO A 314 13.18 6.68 1.45
CA PRO A 314 14.44 7.00 0.78
C PRO A 314 15.54 7.27 1.81
N LEU A 315 16.78 6.89 1.51
CA LEU A 315 17.88 6.92 2.48
C LEU A 315 18.45 8.34 2.66
N LYS A 316 18.96 8.64 3.86
CA LYS A 316 19.85 9.80 4.11
C LYS A 316 21.34 9.42 4.18
N ASP A 317 21.64 8.14 4.42
CA ASP A 317 23.01 7.64 4.52
C ASP A 317 23.66 7.57 3.13
N ALA A 318 24.62 8.47 2.89
CA ALA A 318 25.32 8.58 1.61
C ALA A 318 26.07 7.30 1.21
N GLN A 319 26.66 6.58 2.16
CA GLN A 319 27.40 5.36 1.87
C GLN A 319 26.46 4.24 1.41
N ARG A 320 25.33 4.06 2.10
CA ARG A 320 24.32 3.05 1.69
C ARG A 320 23.72 3.34 0.32
N ILE A 321 23.54 4.62 -0.02
CA ILE A 321 23.06 5.00 -1.35
C ILE A 321 24.14 4.70 -2.40
N LYS A 322 25.40 5.04 -2.11
CA LYS A 322 26.54 4.76 -2.99
C LYS A 322 26.70 3.26 -3.25
N ASP A 323 26.57 2.43 -2.22
CA ASP A 323 26.64 0.97 -2.36
C ASP A 323 25.61 0.44 -3.37
N ARG A 324 24.38 1.01 -3.38
CA ARG A 324 23.35 0.69 -4.39
C ARG A 324 23.76 1.17 -5.79
N HIS A 325 24.22 2.40 -5.92
CA HIS A 325 24.67 2.96 -7.20
C HIS A 325 25.80 2.14 -7.82
N GLU A 326 26.74 1.66 -7.01
CA GLU A 326 27.86 0.84 -7.47
C GLU A 326 27.40 -0.51 -8.06
N VAL A 327 26.39 -1.15 -7.46
CA VAL A 327 25.81 -2.38 -8.01
C VAL A 327 25.06 -2.12 -9.32
N VAL A 328 24.30 -1.03 -9.39
CA VAL A 328 23.59 -0.62 -10.63
C VAL A 328 24.60 -0.31 -11.75
N ALA A 329 25.68 0.41 -11.44
CA ALA A 329 26.76 0.68 -12.39
C ALA A 329 27.40 -0.61 -12.90
N TYR A 330 27.73 -1.54 -11.99
CA TYR A 330 28.31 -2.83 -12.33
C TYR A 330 27.46 -3.63 -13.32
N PHE A 331 26.16 -3.78 -13.05
CA PHE A 331 25.28 -4.53 -13.95
C PHE A 331 25.01 -3.81 -15.27
N LYS A 332 25.05 -2.46 -15.29
CA LYS A 332 24.93 -1.68 -16.52
C LYS A 332 26.12 -1.93 -17.47
N GLU A 333 27.31 -2.12 -16.92
CA GLU A 333 28.53 -2.45 -17.67
C GLU A 333 28.60 -3.95 -18.05
N ASN A 334 28.03 -4.83 -17.22
CA ASN A 334 28.07 -6.29 -17.38
C ASN A 334 26.70 -6.87 -17.74
N GLY A 335 26.20 -6.54 -18.93
CA GLY A 335 24.84 -6.91 -19.38
C GLY A 335 24.55 -8.42 -19.42
N ASP A 336 25.54 -9.25 -19.73
CA ASP A 336 25.38 -10.71 -19.73
C ASP A 336 25.14 -11.26 -18.32
N GLU A 337 25.80 -10.70 -17.31
CA GLU A 337 25.59 -11.09 -15.91
C GLU A 337 24.23 -10.63 -15.40
N LEU A 338 23.81 -9.40 -15.76
CA LEU A 338 22.48 -8.89 -15.48
C LEU A 338 21.40 -9.85 -15.99
N GLN A 339 21.48 -10.28 -17.25
CA GLN A 339 20.52 -11.21 -17.84
C GLN A 339 20.50 -12.57 -17.13
N LYS A 340 21.67 -13.11 -16.76
CA LYS A 340 21.76 -14.36 -16.00
C LYS A 340 21.08 -14.24 -14.63
N VAL A 341 21.35 -13.17 -13.89
CA VAL A 341 20.73 -12.92 -12.58
C VAL A 341 19.22 -12.75 -12.73
N GLN A 342 18.76 -11.91 -13.66
CA GLN A 342 17.34 -11.71 -13.94
C GLN A 342 16.62 -13.01 -14.34
N TYR A 343 17.26 -13.85 -15.17
CA TYR A 343 16.72 -15.15 -15.55
C TYR A 343 16.47 -16.03 -14.33
N GLN A 344 17.41 -16.08 -13.38
CA GLN A 344 17.26 -16.87 -12.15
C GLN A 344 16.19 -16.27 -11.22
N ILE A 345 16.17 -14.95 -11.03
CA ILE A 345 15.16 -14.28 -10.20
C ILE A 345 13.74 -14.57 -10.71
N LYS A 346 13.55 -14.62 -12.03
CA LYS A 346 12.24 -14.94 -12.63
C LYS A 346 11.74 -16.36 -12.31
N GLN A 347 12.63 -17.29 -11.97
CA GLN A 347 12.27 -18.66 -11.55
C GLN A 347 11.91 -18.74 -10.06
N ILE A 348 12.26 -17.71 -9.28
CA ILE A 348 12.05 -17.68 -7.84
C ILE A 348 10.59 -17.30 -7.55
N SER A 349 9.88 -18.22 -6.90
CA SER A 349 8.54 -17.96 -6.36
C SER A 349 8.61 -17.04 -5.14
N ASP A 350 7.46 -16.59 -4.62
CA ASP A 350 7.39 -15.70 -3.46
C ASP A 350 7.85 -16.38 -2.16
N LEU A 351 9.18 -16.46 -1.97
CA LEU A 351 9.82 -17.16 -0.86
C LEU A 351 9.38 -16.61 0.51
N GLU A 352 9.15 -15.30 0.64
CA GLU A 352 8.68 -14.67 1.89
C GLU A 352 7.32 -15.23 2.33
N ARG A 353 6.38 -15.39 1.39
CA ARG A 353 5.06 -15.95 1.69
C ARG A 353 5.08 -17.47 1.84
N LEU A 354 5.84 -18.17 1.01
CA LEU A 354 5.98 -19.62 1.09
C LEU A 354 6.52 -20.06 2.45
N ILE A 355 7.58 -19.41 2.95
CA ILE A 355 8.17 -19.77 4.25
C ILE A 355 7.25 -19.40 5.43
N SER A 356 6.45 -18.34 5.30
CA SER A 356 5.45 -17.97 6.30
C SER A 356 4.30 -19.00 6.38
N LYS A 357 3.92 -19.60 5.24
CA LYS A 357 2.98 -20.73 5.20
C LYS A 357 3.55 -22.00 5.85
N VAL A 358 4.86 -22.24 5.75
CA VAL A 358 5.53 -23.34 6.47
C VAL A 358 5.38 -23.13 7.98
N ALA A 359 5.66 -21.92 8.48
CA ALA A 359 5.55 -21.61 9.91
C ALA A 359 4.12 -21.80 10.46
N THR A 360 3.12 -21.44 9.67
CA THR A 360 1.70 -21.57 10.04
C THR A 360 1.15 -22.99 9.83
N GLY A 361 1.91 -23.87 9.16
CA GLY A 361 1.48 -25.23 8.81
C GLY A 361 0.41 -25.29 7.72
N LYS A 362 0.22 -24.20 6.97
CA LYS A 362 -0.79 -24.08 5.90
C LYS A 362 -0.21 -24.32 4.49
N VAL A 363 1.06 -24.71 4.40
CA VAL A 363 1.76 -24.96 3.13
C VAL A 363 1.33 -26.28 2.50
N SER A 364 1.20 -26.31 1.18
CA SER A 364 0.92 -27.52 0.40
C SER A 364 2.20 -28.23 -0.08
N PRO A 365 2.14 -29.54 -0.43
CA PRO A 365 3.30 -30.26 -0.96
C PRO A 365 3.92 -29.59 -2.20
N ARG A 366 3.06 -29.16 -3.14
CA ARG A 366 3.49 -28.45 -4.35
C ARG A 366 4.21 -27.13 -4.06
N GLU A 367 3.76 -26.38 -3.05
CA GLU A 367 4.41 -25.14 -2.62
C GLU A 367 5.81 -25.39 -2.02
N ILE A 368 6.01 -26.50 -1.30
CA ILE A 368 7.35 -26.89 -0.81
C ILE A 368 8.28 -27.21 -1.99
N VAL A 369 7.77 -27.88 -3.03
CA VAL A 369 8.54 -28.10 -4.27
C VAL A 369 8.90 -26.78 -4.94
N TYR A 370 7.99 -25.82 -5.02
CA TYR A 370 8.28 -24.47 -5.53
C TYR A 370 9.32 -23.73 -4.71
N MET A 371 9.27 -23.85 -3.37
CA MET A 371 10.30 -23.31 -2.49
C MET A 371 11.66 -23.94 -2.78
N CYS A 372 11.72 -25.26 -2.97
CA CYS A 372 12.97 -25.96 -3.32
C CYS A 372 13.54 -25.49 -4.67
N ASN A 373 12.71 -25.41 -5.71
CA ASN A 373 13.12 -24.91 -7.03
C ASN A 373 13.61 -23.46 -6.96
N SER A 374 12.98 -22.63 -6.12
CA SER A 374 13.41 -21.26 -5.87
C SER A 374 14.77 -21.19 -5.19
N LEU A 375 15.02 -22.06 -4.21
CA LEU A 375 16.34 -22.18 -3.56
C LEU A 375 17.42 -22.71 -4.52
N ASP A 376 17.06 -23.58 -5.47
CA ASP A 376 17.98 -24.01 -6.55
C ASP A 376 18.41 -22.83 -7.42
N ALA A 377 17.47 -21.96 -7.80
CA ALA A 377 17.75 -20.77 -8.61
C ALA A 377 18.64 -19.73 -7.90
N ILE A 378 18.74 -19.76 -6.56
CA ILE A 378 19.64 -18.88 -5.79
C ILE A 378 21.11 -19.28 -5.96
N VAL A 379 21.43 -20.55 -6.21
CA VAL A 379 22.82 -21.01 -6.25
C VAL A 379 23.64 -20.35 -7.38
N PRO A 380 23.14 -20.26 -8.63
CA PRO A 380 23.83 -19.52 -9.67
C PRO A 380 23.95 -18.02 -9.35
N ILE A 381 22.93 -17.40 -8.74
CA ILE A 381 22.97 -15.98 -8.33
C ILE A 381 24.11 -15.77 -7.33
N LYS A 382 24.19 -16.63 -6.30
CA LYS A 382 25.25 -16.59 -5.29
C LYS A 382 26.64 -16.67 -5.93
N THR A 383 26.82 -17.62 -6.84
CA THR A 383 28.10 -17.86 -7.51
C THR A 383 28.54 -16.63 -8.30
N LEU A 384 27.66 -16.10 -9.16
CA LEU A 384 27.92 -14.88 -9.94
C LEU A 384 28.21 -13.67 -9.05
N ALA A 385 27.44 -13.50 -7.96
CA ALA A 385 27.63 -12.40 -7.04
C ALA A 385 28.98 -12.47 -6.31
N MET A 386 29.44 -13.67 -5.92
CA MET A 386 30.74 -13.88 -5.27
C MET A 386 31.93 -13.67 -6.22
N GLU A 387 31.77 -14.04 -7.49
CA GLU A 387 32.80 -13.86 -8.53
C GLU A 387 32.94 -12.40 -9.00
N SER A 388 31.96 -11.55 -8.67
CA SER A 388 31.94 -10.14 -9.07
C SER A 388 33.15 -9.34 -8.56
N THR A 389 33.60 -8.37 -9.36
CA THR A 389 34.60 -7.39 -8.94
C THR A 389 34.04 -6.33 -7.98
N ASN A 390 32.72 -6.14 -7.92
CA ASN A 390 32.04 -5.17 -7.06
C ASN A 390 31.92 -5.66 -5.60
N ALA A 391 32.38 -4.86 -4.64
CA ALA A 391 32.40 -5.25 -3.22
C ALA A 391 30.99 -5.40 -2.61
N SER A 392 30.06 -4.52 -2.97
CA SER A 392 28.68 -4.53 -2.49
C SER A 392 27.92 -5.76 -2.99
N LEU A 393 28.11 -6.13 -4.26
CA LEU A 393 27.54 -7.34 -4.83
C LEU A 393 28.14 -8.62 -4.21
N ARG A 394 29.46 -8.66 -3.99
CA ARG A 394 30.10 -9.77 -3.28
C ARG A 394 29.58 -9.95 -1.85
N ASN A 395 29.33 -8.87 -1.12
CA ASN A 395 28.75 -8.91 0.22
C ASN A 395 27.34 -9.52 0.22
N ILE A 396 26.53 -9.25 -0.81
CA ILE A 396 25.24 -9.91 -0.99
C ILE A 396 25.44 -11.41 -1.27
N GLY A 397 26.36 -11.76 -2.17
CA GLY A 397 26.70 -13.14 -2.51
C GLY A 397 27.18 -13.97 -1.31
N ASP A 398 28.03 -13.40 -0.46
CA ASP A 398 28.57 -14.04 0.75
C ASP A 398 27.45 -14.41 1.75
N LYS A 399 26.47 -13.52 1.91
CA LYS A 399 25.33 -13.73 2.82
C LYS A 399 24.27 -14.67 2.27
N LEU A 400 24.17 -14.85 0.96
CA LEU A 400 23.24 -15.82 0.37
C LEU A 400 23.61 -17.25 0.81
N ASN A 401 22.62 -18.01 1.24
CA ASN A 401 22.79 -19.40 1.64
C ASN A 401 22.29 -20.35 0.54
N ALA A 402 23.08 -21.37 0.19
CA ALA A 402 22.70 -22.35 -0.82
C ALA A 402 21.67 -23.38 -0.30
N CYS A 403 21.45 -23.44 1.01
CA CYS A 403 20.47 -24.32 1.67
C CYS A 403 20.55 -25.78 1.19
N GLU A 404 21.76 -26.31 0.98
CA GLU A 404 22.00 -27.62 0.35
C GLU A 404 21.25 -28.76 1.06
N VAL A 405 21.43 -28.90 2.37
CA VAL A 405 20.75 -29.92 3.19
C VAL A 405 19.22 -29.82 3.10
N LEU A 406 18.68 -28.60 3.06
CA LEU A 406 17.24 -28.36 2.92
C LEU A 406 16.73 -28.79 1.55
N ARG A 407 17.43 -28.39 0.47
CA ARG A 407 17.05 -28.74 -0.91
C ARG A 407 17.11 -30.23 -1.15
N GLU A 408 18.18 -30.90 -0.72
CA GLU A 408 18.35 -32.34 -0.88
C GLU A 408 17.28 -33.13 -0.13
N LYS A 409 16.97 -32.76 1.12
CA LYS A 409 15.93 -33.43 1.88
C LYS A 409 14.55 -33.27 1.23
N ILE A 410 14.21 -32.08 0.73
CA ILE A 410 12.94 -31.89 0.01
C ILE A 410 12.88 -32.75 -1.25
N LYS A 411 13.95 -32.76 -2.06
CA LYS A 411 14.02 -33.55 -3.32
C LYS A 411 13.95 -35.05 -3.07
N ALA A 412 14.52 -35.53 -1.97
CA ALA A 412 14.43 -36.93 -1.59
C ALA A 412 13.02 -37.28 -1.08
N THR A 413 12.41 -36.43 -0.25
CA THR A 413 11.15 -36.74 0.45
C THR A 413 9.89 -36.53 -0.39
N LEU A 414 9.85 -35.52 -1.25
CA LEU A 414 8.65 -35.18 -2.04
C LEU A 414 8.76 -35.63 -3.50
N ASN A 415 7.62 -36.03 -4.05
CA ASN A 415 7.50 -36.26 -5.48
C ASN A 415 7.66 -34.91 -6.24
N PRO A 416 8.47 -34.83 -7.32
CA PRO A 416 8.55 -33.63 -8.15
C PRO A 416 7.20 -33.14 -8.69
N GLU A 417 6.24 -34.05 -8.91
CA GLU A 417 4.87 -33.75 -9.35
C GLU A 417 3.85 -33.74 -8.20
N ALA A 418 4.29 -33.39 -6.98
CA ALA A 418 3.42 -33.39 -5.80
C ALA A 418 2.14 -32.55 -6.01
N PRO A 419 0.99 -33.01 -5.48
CA PRO A 419 -0.30 -32.35 -5.67
C PRO A 419 -0.43 -31.03 -4.91
N VAL A 420 -1.39 -30.21 -5.34
CA VAL A 420 -1.78 -28.95 -4.66
C VAL A 420 -2.39 -29.21 -3.27
N SER A 421 -2.95 -30.39 -3.05
CA SER A 421 -3.52 -30.78 -1.76
C SER A 421 -3.01 -32.16 -1.40
N ILE A 422 -2.56 -32.31 -0.15
CA ILE A 422 -2.15 -33.60 0.41
C ILE A 422 -3.27 -34.66 0.33
N ASN A 423 -4.54 -34.22 0.32
CA ASN A 423 -5.72 -35.09 0.20
C ASN A 423 -5.84 -35.79 -1.15
N LYS A 424 -5.08 -35.37 -2.17
CA LYS A 424 -5.06 -36.04 -3.47
C LYS A 424 -4.07 -37.21 -3.52
N GLY A 425 -3.27 -37.41 -2.46
CA GLY A 425 -2.24 -38.46 -2.37
C GLY A 425 -1.06 -38.27 -3.32
N ASN A 426 -0.11 -39.20 -3.28
CA ASN A 426 1.09 -39.19 -4.13
C ASN A 426 2.03 -37.98 -3.87
N ALA A 427 2.02 -37.43 -2.65
CA ALA A 427 2.90 -36.32 -2.30
C ALA A 427 4.31 -36.78 -1.90
N ILE A 428 4.41 -37.88 -1.16
CA ILE A 428 5.66 -38.45 -0.67
C ILE A 428 6.31 -39.32 -1.75
N ALA A 429 7.61 -39.17 -1.98
CA ALA A 429 8.37 -39.96 -2.95
C ALA A 429 8.47 -41.45 -2.53
N THR A 430 8.67 -42.33 -3.51
CA THR A 430 8.95 -43.76 -3.28
C THR A 430 10.30 -43.95 -2.58
N GLY A 431 10.40 -44.93 -1.69
CA GLY A 431 11.62 -45.26 -0.95
C GLY A 431 11.80 -44.48 0.36
N ILE A 432 10.83 -43.63 0.73
CA ILE A 432 10.87 -42.86 1.98
C ILE A 432 10.31 -43.63 3.17
N HIS A 433 9.29 -44.46 2.94
CA HIS A 433 8.66 -45.22 4.01
C HIS A 433 8.19 -46.58 3.46
N GLU A 434 8.78 -47.65 3.97
CA GLU A 434 8.57 -49.02 3.47
C GLU A 434 7.09 -49.43 3.51
N GLU A 435 6.40 -49.21 4.63
CA GLU A 435 4.96 -49.52 4.75
C GLU A 435 4.10 -48.72 3.75
N LEU A 436 4.51 -47.48 3.43
CA LEU A 436 3.76 -46.66 2.47
C LEU A 436 3.90 -47.22 1.06
N ASP A 437 5.10 -47.66 0.70
CA ASP A 437 5.37 -48.28 -0.60
C ASP A 437 4.68 -49.64 -0.75
N GLU A 438 4.67 -50.46 0.32
CA GLU A 438 3.91 -51.70 0.37
C GLU A 438 2.41 -51.44 0.18
N LEU A 439 1.82 -50.50 0.91
CA LEU A 439 0.41 -50.16 0.78
C LEU A 439 0.07 -49.63 -0.62
N ARG A 440 0.93 -48.80 -1.21
CA ARG A 440 0.78 -48.32 -2.60
C ARG A 440 0.81 -49.47 -3.60
N SER A 441 1.67 -50.47 -3.38
CA SER A 441 1.71 -51.67 -4.23
C SER A 441 0.40 -52.48 -4.15
N ILE A 442 -0.20 -52.58 -2.96
CA ILE A 442 -1.50 -53.25 -2.74
C ILE A 442 -2.62 -52.48 -3.46
N ALA A 443 -2.64 -51.16 -3.36
CA ALA A 443 -3.64 -50.33 -4.04
C ALA A 443 -3.50 -50.40 -5.58
N PHE A 444 -2.27 -50.42 -6.10
CA PHE A 444 -2.01 -50.50 -7.53
C PHE A 444 -2.34 -51.89 -8.11
N SER A 445 -1.88 -52.96 -7.47
CA SER A 445 -2.23 -54.34 -7.86
C SER A 445 -3.72 -54.61 -7.76
N GLY A 446 -4.43 -53.94 -6.84
CA GLY A 446 -5.89 -53.93 -6.78
C GLY A 446 -6.54 -53.42 -8.07
N LYS A 447 -5.99 -52.40 -8.73
CA LYS A 447 -6.53 -51.89 -10.01
C LYS A 447 -6.33 -52.87 -11.16
N GLU A 448 -5.14 -53.44 -11.29
CA GLU A 448 -4.87 -54.49 -12.29
C GLU A 448 -5.78 -55.71 -12.09
N TYR A 449 -6.04 -56.07 -10.82
CA TYR A 449 -6.97 -57.13 -10.48
C TYR A 449 -8.40 -56.81 -10.93
N LEU A 450 -8.87 -55.58 -10.73
CA LEU A 450 -10.20 -55.14 -11.16
C LEU A 450 -10.36 -55.20 -12.69
N GLU A 451 -9.33 -54.81 -13.44
CA GLU A 451 -9.33 -54.92 -14.91
C GLU A 451 -9.36 -56.39 -15.37
N ALA A 452 -8.58 -57.25 -14.72
CA ALA A 452 -8.59 -58.68 -14.99
C ALA A 452 -9.96 -59.32 -14.62
N LEU A 453 -10.57 -58.89 -13.52
CA LEU A 453 -11.89 -59.31 -13.08
C LEU A 453 -12.97 -58.88 -14.08
N GLU A 454 -12.92 -57.64 -14.57
CA GLU A 454 -13.82 -57.12 -15.60
C GLU A 454 -13.75 -57.97 -16.88
N ALA A 455 -12.54 -58.25 -17.37
CA ALA A 455 -12.34 -59.07 -18.57
C ALA A 455 -12.81 -60.53 -18.38
N ARG A 456 -12.54 -61.10 -17.19
CA ARG A 456 -12.95 -62.46 -16.83
C ARG A 456 -14.48 -62.59 -16.76
N GLU A 457 -15.15 -61.69 -16.05
CA GLU A 457 -16.61 -61.73 -15.89
C GLU A 457 -17.33 -61.38 -17.20
N SER A 458 -16.78 -60.48 -18.01
CA SER A 458 -17.31 -60.17 -19.35
C SER A 458 -17.27 -61.41 -20.26
N SER A 459 -16.15 -62.14 -20.27
CA SER A 459 -15.98 -63.37 -21.05
C SER A 459 -16.88 -64.50 -20.56
N LYS A 460 -17.01 -64.68 -19.22
CA LYS A 460 -17.81 -65.74 -18.59
C LYS A 460 -19.32 -65.55 -18.83
N THR A 461 -19.80 -64.31 -18.74
CA THR A 461 -21.24 -63.99 -18.85
C THR A 461 -21.69 -63.68 -20.29
N GLY A 462 -20.74 -63.43 -21.20
CA GLY A 462 -21.04 -62.99 -22.56
C GLY A 462 -21.68 -61.60 -22.61
N ILE A 463 -21.32 -60.74 -21.65
CA ILE A 463 -21.77 -59.35 -21.52
C ILE A 463 -20.59 -58.42 -21.87
N PRO A 464 -20.46 -57.98 -23.13
CA PRO A 464 -19.33 -57.14 -23.55
C PRO A 464 -19.42 -55.71 -23.02
N SER A 465 -20.58 -55.27 -22.53
CA SER A 465 -20.80 -53.93 -21.98
C SER A 465 -20.60 -53.85 -20.46
N LEU A 466 -20.10 -54.92 -19.84
CA LEU A 466 -19.86 -54.98 -18.41
C LEU A 466 -18.73 -54.02 -18.05
N LYS A 467 -18.95 -53.19 -17.03
CA LYS A 467 -17.93 -52.27 -16.54
C LYS A 467 -17.89 -52.28 -15.02
N ILE A 468 -16.70 -52.40 -14.44
CA ILE A 468 -16.49 -52.16 -13.02
C ILE A 468 -16.28 -50.66 -12.82
N SER A 469 -17.02 -50.06 -11.90
CA SER A 469 -16.95 -48.62 -11.63
C SER A 469 -17.14 -48.35 -10.14
N PHE A 470 -16.70 -47.18 -9.71
CA PHE A 470 -16.76 -46.75 -8.31
C PHE A 470 -17.73 -45.57 -8.15
N ASN A 471 -18.42 -45.51 -7.01
CA ASN A 471 -19.09 -44.29 -6.55
C ASN A 471 -19.00 -44.18 -5.03
N ASN A 472 -19.15 -42.95 -4.52
CA ASN A 472 -19.01 -42.66 -3.08
C ASN A 472 -20.12 -43.24 -2.18
N VAL A 473 -21.24 -43.71 -2.75
CA VAL A 473 -22.42 -44.16 -1.99
C VAL A 473 -22.43 -45.68 -1.78
N PHE A 474 -22.02 -46.43 -2.80
CA PHE A 474 -22.13 -47.88 -2.88
C PHE A 474 -20.78 -48.59 -3.09
N GLY A 475 -19.70 -47.83 -3.27
CA GLY A 475 -18.37 -48.37 -3.49
C GLY A 475 -18.15 -48.84 -4.92
N TYR A 476 -17.38 -49.93 -5.08
CA TYR A 476 -17.19 -50.59 -6.36
C TYR A 476 -18.44 -51.42 -6.73
N TYR A 477 -18.84 -51.33 -7.99
CA TYR A 477 -19.97 -52.08 -8.53
C TYR A 477 -19.73 -52.49 -9.98
N ILE A 478 -20.43 -53.54 -10.39
CA ILE A 478 -20.50 -54.01 -11.77
C ILE A 478 -21.75 -53.40 -12.40
N GLU A 479 -21.58 -52.61 -13.46
CA GLU A 479 -22.70 -52.02 -14.21
C GLU A 479 -23.04 -52.87 -15.44
N VAL A 480 -24.32 -53.26 -15.55
CA VAL A 480 -24.84 -54.07 -16.66
C VAL A 480 -26.01 -53.36 -17.32
N ARG A 481 -25.98 -53.19 -18.64
CA ARG A 481 -27.09 -52.60 -19.40
C ARG A 481 -28.34 -53.48 -19.34
N ASN A 482 -29.52 -52.87 -19.33
CA ASN A 482 -30.80 -53.60 -19.25
C ASN A 482 -30.97 -54.68 -20.34
N THR A 483 -30.36 -54.49 -21.52
CA THR A 483 -30.35 -55.46 -22.62
C THR A 483 -29.69 -56.80 -22.29
N HIS A 484 -28.84 -56.83 -21.27
CA HIS A 484 -28.08 -58.01 -20.84
C HIS A 484 -28.47 -58.49 -19.44
N LYS A 485 -29.55 -57.94 -18.87
CA LYS A 485 -30.00 -58.25 -17.51
C LYS A 485 -30.27 -59.75 -17.32
N ASP A 486 -30.83 -60.42 -18.31
CA ASP A 486 -31.15 -61.85 -18.25
C ASP A 486 -29.90 -62.75 -18.23
N LYS A 487 -28.73 -62.19 -18.56
CA LYS A 487 -27.44 -62.90 -18.54
C LYS A 487 -26.69 -62.74 -17.21
N VAL A 488 -27.22 -61.96 -16.27
CA VAL A 488 -26.57 -61.70 -14.98
C VAL A 488 -26.67 -62.95 -14.08
N PRO A 489 -25.56 -63.45 -13.53
CA PRO A 489 -25.57 -64.58 -12.61
C PRO A 489 -26.41 -64.34 -11.35
N ALA A 490 -27.07 -65.38 -10.84
CA ALA A 490 -27.89 -65.29 -9.62
C ALA A 490 -27.07 -65.00 -8.35
N GLU A 491 -25.76 -65.30 -8.36
CA GLU A 491 -24.83 -65.02 -7.25
C GLU A 491 -24.51 -63.52 -7.07
N TRP A 492 -24.88 -62.66 -8.03
CA TRP A 492 -24.60 -61.23 -7.94
C TRP A 492 -25.68 -60.49 -7.14
N ILE A 493 -25.24 -59.68 -6.17
CA ILE A 493 -26.14 -58.95 -5.28
C ILE A 493 -26.46 -57.60 -5.91
N ARG A 494 -27.72 -57.37 -6.28
CA ARG A 494 -28.17 -56.10 -6.86
C ARG A 494 -28.14 -54.96 -5.84
N LYS A 495 -27.54 -53.82 -6.24
CA LYS A 495 -27.40 -52.60 -5.42
C LYS A 495 -28.34 -51.48 -5.82
N GLN A 496 -28.47 -51.20 -7.12
CA GLN A 496 -29.23 -50.07 -7.64
C GLN A 496 -29.77 -50.37 -9.03
N THR A 497 -30.99 -49.92 -9.33
CA THR A 497 -31.58 -49.93 -10.68
C THR A 497 -31.58 -48.51 -11.24
N LEU A 498 -31.01 -48.32 -12.42
CA LEU A 498 -31.03 -47.09 -13.21
C LEU A 498 -32.00 -47.22 -14.39
N VAL A 499 -32.29 -46.12 -15.07
CA VAL A 499 -33.19 -46.09 -16.23
C VAL A 499 -32.73 -47.06 -17.34
N ASN A 500 -31.40 -47.18 -17.57
CA ASN A 500 -30.82 -47.97 -18.66
C ASN A 500 -29.88 -49.11 -18.23
N ALA A 501 -29.64 -49.29 -16.93
CA ALA A 501 -28.68 -50.25 -16.40
C ALA A 501 -29.02 -50.69 -14.97
N GLU A 502 -28.44 -51.80 -14.53
CA GLU A 502 -28.48 -52.27 -13.15
C GLU A 502 -27.06 -52.44 -12.60
N ARG A 503 -26.89 -52.10 -11.32
CA ARG A 503 -25.60 -52.17 -10.61
C ARG A 503 -25.61 -53.33 -9.63
N TYR A 504 -24.53 -54.11 -9.64
CA TYR A 504 -24.35 -55.33 -8.87
C TYR A 504 -23.05 -55.31 -8.08
N ILE A 505 -22.96 -56.13 -7.04
CA ILE A 505 -21.72 -56.41 -6.30
C ILE A 505 -21.56 -57.93 -6.12
N THR A 506 -20.32 -58.40 -6.10
CA THR A 506 -19.97 -59.78 -5.76
C THR A 506 -19.24 -59.83 -4.41
N GLU A 507 -19.20 -60.99 -3.77
CA GLU A 507 -18.46 -61.16 -2.51
C GLU A 507 -16.96 -60.92 -2.69
N GLU A 508 -16.38 -61.44 -3.79
CA GLU A 508 -15.00 -61.18 -4.22
C GLU A 508 -14.72 -59.68 -4.41
N LEU A 509 -15.60 -58.95 -5.12
CA LEU A 509 -15.44 -57.51 -5.35
C LEU A 509 -15.51 -56.73 -4.04
N LYS A 510 -16.35 -57.16 -3.09
CA LYS A 510 -16.50 -56.54 -1.77
C LYS A 510 -15.26 -56.76 -0.88
N GLU A 511 -14.65 -57.95 -0.93
CA GLU A 511 -13.40 -58.21 -0.22
C GLU A 511 -12.25 -57.33 -0.73
N TYR A 512 -12.12 -57.22 -2.07
CA TYR A 512 -11.11 -56.35 -2.69
C TYR A 512 -11.40 -54.87 -2.46
N GLU A 513 -12.66 -54.45 -2.49
CA GLU A 513 -13.06 -53.08 -2.11
C GLU A 513 -12.56 -52.76 -0.69
N SER A 514 -12.79 -53.64 0.28
CA SER A 514 -12.33 -53.44 1.66
C SER A 514 -10.81 -53.35 1.77
N LYS A 515 -10.07 -54.18 1.03
CA LYS A 515 -8.60 -54.13 0.97
C LYS A 515 -8.08 -52.84 0.35
N ILE A 516 -8.64 -52.42 -0.79
CA ILE A 516 -8.23 -51.22 -1.52
C ILE A 516 -8.54 -49.97 -0.68
N LEU A 517 -9.79 -49.81 -0.22
CA LEU A 517 -10.19 -48.64 0.56
C LEU A 517 -9.44 -48.57 1.90
N GLY A 518 -9.21 -49.71 2.55
CA GLY A 518 -8.40 -49.77 3.77
C GLY A 518 -6.94 -49.40 3.54
N ALA A 519 -6.35 -49.79 2.41
CA ALA A 519 -5.01 -49.37 2.01
C ALA A 519 -4.97 -47.87 1.69
N GLU A 520 -5.92 -47.35 0.90
CA GLU A 520 -6.01 -45.92 0.56
C GLU A 520 -6.17 -45.03 1.80
N GLU A 521 -6.97 -45.44 2.78
CA GLU A 521 -7.13 -44.69 4.04
C GLU A 521 -5.82 -44.65 4.85
N LYS A 522 -5.08 -45.77 4.91
CA LYS A 522 -3.78 -45.84 5.59
C LYS A 522 -2.71 -45.05 4.86
N ILE A 523 -2.66 -45.15 3.53
CA ILE A 523 -1.76 -44.35 2.67
C ILE A 523 -1.99 -42.86 2.96
N TYR A 524 -3.24 -42.42 2.98
CA TYR A 524 -3.58 -41.04 3.26
C TYR A 524 -3.07 -40.59 4.64
N LYS A 525 -3.32 -41.38 5.70
CA LYS A 525 -2.86 -41.06 7.07
C LYS A 525 -1.33 -40.97 7.14
N LEU A 526 -0.62 -41.94 6.56
CA LEU A 526 0.85 -41.96 6.55
C LEU A 526 1.43 -40.80 5.73
N GLU A 527 0.86 -40.48 4.55
CA GLU A 527 1.32 -39.34 3.75
C GLU A 527 1.16 -38.01 4.50
N VAL A 528 0.02 -37.81 5.19
CA VAL A 528 -0.21 -36.60 6.00
C VAL A 528 0.81 -36.53 7.13
N GLU A 529 1.04 -37.62 7.87
CA GLU A 529 1.99 -37.65 8.98
C GLU A 529 3.42 -37.34 8.52
N LEU A 530 3.90 -38.02 7.47
CA LEU A 530 5.24 -37.80 6.90
C LEU A 530 5.41 -36.37 6.38
N PHE A 531 4.36 -35.81 5.78
CA PHE A 531 4.38 -34.43 5.31
C PHE A 531 4.45 -33.44 6.48
N GLU A 532 3.68 -33.64 7.55
CA GLU A 532 3.74 -32.80 8.75
C GLU A 532 5.11 -32.84 9.42
N GLN A 533 5.74 -34.03 9.49
CA GLN A 533 7.11 -34.18 9.99
C GLN A 533 8.12 -33.41 9.13
N LEU A 534 7.97 -33.44 7.80
CA LEU A 534 8.80 -32.66 6.89
C LEU A 534 8.61 -31.15 7.11
N VAL A 535 7.36 -30.67 7.21
CA VAL A 535 7.04 -29.24 7.46
C VAL A 535 7.65 -28.78 8.77
N LEU A 536 7.53 -29.56 9.84
CA LEU A 536 8.13 -29.27 11.13
C LEU A 536 9.66 -29.16 11.02
N TRP A 537 10.29 -30.07 10.28
CA TRP A 537 11.74 -30.00 10.07
C TRP A 537 12.15 -28.76 9.26
N ILE A 538 11.43 -28.43 8.18
CA ILE A 538 11.69 -27.23 7.35
C ILE A 538 11.55 -25.95 8.19
N SER A 539 10.65 -25.91 9.17
CA SER A 539 10.45 -24.73 10.03
C SER A 539 11.74 -24.28 10.75
N THR A 540 12.72 -25.18 10.94
CA THR A 540 14.02 -24.83 11.52
C THR A 540 14.89 -23.94 10.61
N TYR A 541 14.56 -23.84 9.32
CA TYR A 541 15.29 -23.04 8.33
C TYR A 541 14.64 -21.68 8.02
N ILE A 542 13.55 -21.30 8.71
CA ILE A 542 12.78 -20.09 8.40
C ILE A 542 13.67 -18.84 8.30
N LYS A 543 14.54 -18.59 9.29
CA LYS A 543 15.43 -17.42 9.33
C LYS A 543 16.36 -17.36 8.10
N VAL A 544 16.89 -18.50 7.69
CA VAL A 544 17.83 -18.60 6.55
C VAL A 544 17.11 -18.34 5.23
N VAL A 545 15.91 -18.90 5.07
CA VAL A 545 15.10 -18.69 3.85
C VAL A 545 14.60 -17.25 3.77
N GLN A 546 14.18 -16.62 4.88
CA GLN A 546 13.81 -15.21 4.92
C GLN A 546 14.99 -14.29 4.56
N LEU A 547 16.20 -14.58 5.07
CA LEU A 547 17.40 -13.83 4.71
C LEU A 547 17.66 -13.92 3.19
N ASN A 548 17.59 -15.12 2.63
CA ASN A 548 17.72 -15.33 1.18
C ASN A 548 16.66 -14.53 0.40
N ALA A 549 15.39 -14.60 0.80
CA ALA A 549 14.31 -13.86 0.15
C ALA A 549 14.58 -12.34 0.16
N ASN A 550 15.04 -11.80 1.29
CA ASN A 550 15.38 -10.39 1.41
C ASN A 550 16.56 -9.99 0.52
N LEU A 551 17.63 -10.78 0.47
CA LEU A 551 18.79 -10.51 -0.38
C LEU A 551 18.46 -10.61 -1.87
N VAL A 552 17.65 -11.59 -2.27
CA VAL A 552 17.16 -11.70 -3.65
C VAL A 552 16.25 -10.52 -4.00
N ALA A 553 15.35 -10.11 -3.09
CA ALA A 553 14.52 -8.92 -3.30
C ALA A 553 15.38 -7.65 -3.49
N GLN A 554 16.45 -7.49 -2.71
CA GLN A 554 17.40 -6.38 -2.89
C GLN A 554 18.06 -6.42 -4.26
N LEU A 555 18.55 -7.58 -4.71
CA LEU A 555 19.12 -7.74 -6.05
C LEU A 555 18.08 -7.47 -7.15
N ASP A 556 16.83 -7.90 -6.97
CA ASP A 556 15.74 -7.64 -7.91
C ASP A 556 15.47 -6.13 -8.04
N CYS A 557 15.44 -5.37 -6.94
CA CYS A 557 15.33 -3.92 -7.01
C CYS A 557 16.52 -3.26 -7.74
N LEU A 558 17.75 -3.72 -7.48
CA LEU A 558 18.95 -3.15 -8.11
C LEU A 558 19.05 -3.49 -9.60
N THR A 559 18.71 -4.72 -9.99
CA THR A 559 18.62 -5.12 -11.39
C THR A 559 17.45 -4.42 -12.10
N SER A 560 16.34 -4.16 -11.40
CA SER A 560 15.23 -3.31 -11.88
C SER A 560 15.69 -1.87 -12.15
N PHE A 561 16.46 -1.24 -11.25
CA PHE A 561 17.03 0.09 -11.50
C PHE A 561 18.02 0.08 -12.65
N THR A 562 18.80 -0.98 -12.81
CA THR A 562 19.71 -1.14 -13.94
C THR A 562 18.96 -1.22 -15.25
N GLN A 563 17.91 -2.05 -15.31
CA GLN A 563 17.05 -2.18 -16.48
C GLN A 563 16.41 -0.83 -16.86
N LEU A 564 15.87 -0.12 -15.87
CA LEU A 564 15.30 1.21 -16.03
C LEU A 564 16.33 2.21 -16.58
N ALA A 565 17.57 2.14 -16.09
CA ALA A 565 18.65 3.02 -16.52
C ALA A 565 19.09 2.77 -17.97
N ILE A 566 19.06 1.51 -18.42
CA ILE A 566 19.36 1.13 -19.80
C ILE A 566 18.21 1.57 -20.72
N GLU A 567 16.96 1.23 -20.39
CA GLU A 567 15.78 1.53 -21.22
C GLU A 567 15.55 3.03 -21.43
N ASN A 568 15.85 3.84 -20.40
CA ASN A 568 15.49 5.26 -20.38
C ASN A 568 16.69 6.20 -20.42
N ASN A 569 17.89 5.66 -20.64
CA ASN A 569 19.15 6.40 -20.63
C ASN A 569 19.29 7.23 -19.34
N TYR A 570 19.15 6.59 -18.18
CA TYR A 570 19.42 7.25 -16.90
C TYR A 570 20.91 7.21 -16.58
N ILE A 571 21.36 8.24 -15.87
CA ILE A 571 22.76 8.44 -15.49
C ILE A 571 22.95 8.24 -13.99
N GLN A 572 24.16 7.86 -13.60
CA GLN A 572 24.53 7.77 -12.20
C GLN A 572 24.67 9.18 -11.62
N PRO A 573 23.92 9.55 -10.56
CA PRO A 573 24.12 10.84 -9.90
C PRO A 573 25.40 10.83 -9.06
N VAL A 574 26.04 11.99 -8.93
CA VAL A 574 27.15 12.23 -8.00
C VAL A 574 26.59 12.77 -6.70
N LEU A 575 26.75 12.02 -5.61
CA LEU A 575 26.36 12.43 -4.27
C LEU A 575 27.57 12.90 -3.47
N ASP A 576 27.44 14.03 -2.80
CA ASP A 576 28.46 14.56 -1.89
C ASP A 576 27.83 15.21 -0.65
N GLU A 577 28.67 15.81 0.21
CA GLU A 577 28.24 16.48 1.44
C GLU A 577 27.88 17.95 1.24
N SER A 578 27.90 18.45 0.01
CA SER A 578 27.59 19.84 -0.28
C SER A 578 26.12 20.16 0.01
N PHE A 579 25.75 21.43 -0.18
CA PHE A 579 24.35 21.88 -0.15
C PHE A 579 23.81 22.13 -1.56
N GLU A 580 24.60 21.83 -2.59
CA GLU A 580 24.29 22.08 -3.99
C GLU A 580 23.31 21.04 -4.53
N LEU A 581 22.50 21.44 -5.50
CA LEU A 581 21.68 20.59 -6.36
C LEU A 581 21.85 21.11 -7.78
N ASP A 582 22.69 20.44 -8.56
CA ASP A 582 22.92 20.75 -9.96
C ASP A 582 22.41 19.62 -10.85
N ILE A 583 21.37 19.90 -11.63
CA ILE A 583 20.74 18.99 -12.58
C ILE A 583 20.92 19.58 -13.97
N LYS A 584 21.58 18.85 -14.87
CA LYS A 584 21.68 19.20 -16.29
C LYS A 584 20.74 18.35 -17.14
N ASN A 585 19.96 19.00 -17.99
CA ASN A 585 18.97 18.38 -18.88
C ASN A 585 18.15 17.30 -18.17
N GLY A 586 17.62 17.64 -16.99
CA GLY A 586 16.71 16.78 -16.25
C GLY A 586 15.39 16.58 -17.00
N ARG A 587 14.78 15.41 -16.83
CA ARG A 587 13.50 15.01 -17.43
C ARG A 587 12.57 14.46 -16.36
N HIS A 588 11.27 14.68 -16.51
CA HIS A 588 10.29 14.12 -15.60
C HIS A 588 10.05 12.63 -15.91
N PRO A 589 10.34 11.69 -14.98
CA PRO A 589 10.36 10.24 -15.27
C PRO A 589 9.00 9.69 -15.73
N VAL A 590 7.89 10.23 -15.21
CA VAL A 590 6.54 9.83 -15.62
C VAL A 590 6.10 10.48 -16.93
N ILE A 591 6.15 11.81 -17.01
CA ILE A 591 5.65 12.56 -18.17
C ILE A 591 6.41 12.17 -19.45
N GLU A 592 7.72 11.93 -19.40
CA GLU A 592 8.49 11.51 -20.60
C GLU A 592 7.96 10.22 -21.23
N LYS A 593 7.31 9.34 -20.45
CA LYS A 593 6.73 8.07 -20.91
C LYS A 593 5.28 8.19 -21.38
N GLN A 594 4.58 9.25 -21.00
CA GLN A 594 3.19 9.49 -21.39
C GLN A 594 3.05 10.32 -22.66
N LEU A 595 4.14 10.92 -23.17
CA LEU A 595 4.10 11.70 -24.40
C LEU A 595 3.81 10.81 -25.62
N PRO A 596 3.08 11.32 -26.63
CA PRO A 596 2.84 10.58 -27.87
C PRO A 596 4.14 10.17 -28.56
N VAL A 597 4.12 9.00 -29.23
CA VAL A 597 5.27 8.49 -29.99
C VAL A 597 5.79 9.56 -30.96
N GLY A 598 7.09 9.83 -30.92
CA GLY A 598 7.75 10.85 -31.73
C GLY A 598 7.73 12.28 -31.15
N THR A 599 7.08 12.51 -30.00
CA THR A 599 7.12 13.81 -29.30
C THR A 599 8.21 13.78 -28.23
N PRO A 600 9.33 14.50 -28.39
CA PRO A 600 10.40 14.52 -27.40
C PRO A 600 9.98 15.29 -26.14
N TYR A 601 10.45 14.82 -24.98
CA TYR A 601 10.38 15.59 -23.74
C TYR A 601 11.42 16.72 -23.77
N ILE A 602 11.04 17.93 -23.33
CA ILE A 602 11.96 19.07 -23.27
C ILE A 602 12.67 19.08 -21.93
N ALA A 603 13.95 18.76 -21.94
CA ALA A 603 14.78 18.67 -20.75
C ALA A 603 15.19 20.05 -20.21
N ASN A 604 15.34 20.17 -18.88
CA ASN A 604 15.59 21.43 -18.18
C ASN A 604 16.75 21.34 -17.19
N ASP A 605 17.51 22.43 -17.10
CA ASP A 605 18.58 22.59 -16.11
C ASP A 605 17.99 23.20 -14.84
N VAL A 606 18.44 22.74 -13.67
CA VAL A 606 18.08 23.29 -12.37
C VAL A 606 19.33 23.34 -11.51
N PHE A 607 19.63 24.53 -10.97
CA PHE A 607 20.73 24.73 -10.02
C PHE A 607 20.18 25.37 -8.76
N LEU A 608 20.47 24.82 -7.58
CA LEU A 608 20.13 25.40 -6.29
C LEU A 608 21.28 25.19 -5.31
N ASP A 609 21.60 26.18 -4.50
CA ASP A 609 22.51 26.06 -3.37
C ASP A 609 21.97 26.86 -2.17
N ASN A 610 22.75 27.04 -1.10
CA ASN A 610 22.35 27.88 0.04
C ASN A 610 23.11 29.22 0.09
N LYS A 611 23.72 29.64 -1.02
CA LYS A 611 24.62 30.81 -1.09
C LYS A 611 24.31 31.74 -2.26
N THR A 612 24.32 31.22 -3.49
CA THR A 612 24.24 32.01 -4.73
C THR A 612 22.88 31.96 -5.41
N GLN A 613 22.15 30.86 -5.26
CA GLN A 613 20.85 30.62 -5.87
C GLN A 613 20.03 29.70 -4.94
N GLN A 614 19.52 30.30 -3.86
CA GLN A 614 18.68 29.61 -2.88
C GLN A 614 17.26 29.43 -3.39
N ILE A 615 16.68 30.47 -4.00
CA ILE A 615 15.30 30.49 -4.46
C ILE A 615 15.27 30.77 -5.95
N ILE A 616 14.67 29.87 -6.72
CA ILE A 616 14.32 30.13 -8.12
C ILE A 616 12.85 30.56 -8.17
N MET A 617 12.61 31.80 -8.60
CA MET A 617 11.29 32.32 -8.92
C MET A 617 10.91 31.93 -10.35
N ILE A 618 9.93 31.05 -10.52
CA ILE A 618 9.49 30.56 -11.84
C ILE A 618 8.19 31.24 -12.24
N THR A 619 8.27 32.10 -13.26
CA THR A 619 7.10 32.73 -13.89
C THR A 619 6.77 32.10 -15.23
N GLY A 620 5.52 32.22 -15.66
CA GLY A 620 5.07 31.75 -16.97
C GLY A 620 3.60 31.39 -17.02
N PRO A 621 3.00 31.35 -18.22
CA PRO A 621 1.58 31.11 -18.35
C PRO A 621 1.17 29.71 -17.87
N ASN A 622 -0.13 29.54 -17.61
CA ASN A 622 -0.69 28.23 -17.29
C ASN A 622 -0.42 27.25 -18.44
N MET A 623 -0.20 25.97 -18.11
CA MET A 623 0.17 24.91 -19.06
C MET A 623 1.58 25.03 -19.69
N SER A 624 2.39 26.00 -19.28
CA SER A 624 3.79 26.15 -19.75
C SER A 624 4.73 25.04 -19.28
N GLY A 625 4.39 24.35 -18.18
CA GLY A 625 5.20 23.26 -17.62
C GLY A 625 5.85 23.56 -16.26
N LYS A 626 5.51 24.67 -15.58
CA LYS A 626 6.04 25.04 -14.24
C LYS A 626 5.96 23.87 -13.25
N SER A 627 4.76 23.35 -13.00
CA SER A 627 4.51 22.24 -12.08
C SER A 627 5.27 20.95 -12.48
N ALA A 628 5.48 20.72 -13.77
CA ALA A 628 6.26 19.58 -14.25
C ALA A 628 7.74 19.70 -13.88
N ILE A 629 8.33 20.90 -13.93
CA ILE A 629 9.72 21.16 -13.54
C ILE A 629 9.90 21.00 -12.02
N LEU A 630 8.96 21.52 -11.22
CA LEU A 630 8.96 21.35 -9.77
C LEU A 630 8.96 19.86 -9.41
N ARG A 631 7.95 19.12 -9.88
CA ARG A 631 7.82 17.67 -9.61
C ARG A 631 9.03 16.88 -10.13
N GLN A 632 9.51 17.19 -11.34
CA GLN A 632 10.72 16.58 -11.90
C GLN A 632 11.90 16.68 -10.93
N THR A 633 12.13 17.86 -10.35
CA THR A 633 13.27 18.12 -9.47
C THR A 633 13.21 17.24 -8.22
N ALA A 634 12.05 17.19 -7.55
CA ALA A 634 11.87 16.32 -6.38
C ALA A 634 11.98 14.83 -6.73
N LEU A 635 11.42 14.39 -7.87
CA LEU A 635 11.48 12.99 -8.28
C LEU A 635 12.92 12.56 -8.62
N ILE A 636 13.74 13.44 -9.22
CA ILE A 636 15.17 13.17 -9.47
C ILE A 636 15.93 12.99 -8.15
N VAL A 637 15.74 13.89 -7.18
CA VAL A 637 16.35 13.83 -5.84
C VAL A 637 15.96 12.53 -5.14
N LEU A 638 14.67 12.19 -5.19
CA LEU A 638 14.12 10.99 -4.58
C LEU A 638 14.72 9.71 -5.21
N LEU A 639 14.77 9.61 -6.55
CA LEU A 639 15.37 8.46 -7.24
C LEU A 639 16.87 8.31 -6.90
N ALA A 640 17.62 9.41 -6.85
CA ALA A 640 19.01 9.40 -6.46
C ALA A 640 19.20 8.82 -5.04
N GLN A 641 18.42 9.28 -4.06
CA GLN A 641 18.51 8.81 -2.67
C GLN A 641 17.86 7.43 -2.42
N MET A 642 17.09 6.90 -3.37
CA MET A 642 16.70 5.49 -3.40
C MET A 642 17.84 4.57 -3.86
N GLY A 643 18.89 5.11 -4.47
CA GLY A 643 19.97 4.34 -5.10
C GLY A 643 19.70 3.99 -6.57
N SER A 644 18.73 4.65 -7.20
CA SER A 644 18.47 4.53 -8.64
C SER A 644 19.30 5.55 -9.41
N PHE A 645 19.58 5.24 -10.68
CA PHE A 645 20.03 6.25 -11.63
C PHE A 645 18.87 7.19 -11.97
N VAL A 646 19.20 8.37 -12.49
CA VAL A 646 18.25 9.48 -12.64
C VAL A 646 18.04 9.93 -14.09
N PRO A 647 16.84 10.43 -14.44
CA PRO A 647 16.50 10.90 -15.79
C PRO A 647 17.12 12.27 -16.11
N ALA A 648 18.44 12.34 -16.30
CA ALA A 648 19.16 13.57 -16.61
C ALA A 648 20.36 13.30 -17.52
N GLU A 649 21.07 14.36 -17.93
CA GLU A 649 22.40 14.24 -18.54
C GLU A 649 23.50 14.15 -17.48
N SER A 650 23.39 14.98 -16.43
CA SER A 650 24.21 14.85 -15.23
C SER A 650 23.47 15.40 -14.00
N VAL A 651 23.77 14.83 -12.83
CA VAL A 651 23.26 15.30 -11.55
C VAL A 651 24.41 15.28 -10.54
N ARG A 652 24.63 16.39 -9.85
CA ARG A 652 25.48 16.49 -8.67
C ARG A 652 24.66 17.08 -7.53
N MET A 653 24.58 16.40 -6.41
CA MET A 653 23.78 16.88 -5.30
C MET A 653 24.30 16.49 -3.92
N GLY A 654 24.06 17.38 -2.96
CA GLY A 654 24.11 17.07 -1.55
C GLY A 654 22.93 16.20 -1.09
N ILE A 655 23.09 15.50 0.03
CA ILE A 655 21.97 14.79 0.67
C ILE A 655 20.86 15.77 1.08
N VAL A 656 19.62 15.43 0.70
CA VAL A 656 18.39 16.08 1.12
C VAL A 656 17.75 15.28 2.25
N ASP A 657 17.30 15.96 3.29
CA ASP A 657 16.70 15.33 4.48
C ASP A 657 15.17 15.44 4.51
N LYS A 658 14.59 16.48 3.89
CA LYS A 658 13.15 16.70 3.78
C LYS A 658 12.78 17.23 2.39
N ILE A 659 11.68 16.74 1.84
CA ILE A 659 11.06 17.26 0.61
C ILE A 659 9.67 17.74 0.96
N PHE A 660 9.41 19.01 0.67
CA PHE A 660 8.11 19.65 0.86
C PHE A 660 7.55 20.06 -0.48
N THR A 661 6.27 19.77 -0.73
CA THR A 661 5.64 20.16 -1.98
C THR A 661 4.22 20.66 -1.79
N ARG A 662 3.95 21.80 -2.41
CA ARG A 662 2.63 22.40 -2.54
C ARG A 662 2.36 22.57 -4.03
N VAL A 663 1.61 21.64 -4.63
CA VAL A 663 1.31 21.65 -6.08
C VAL A 663 -0.21 21.58 -6.29
N GLY A 664 -0.87 22.74 -6.21
CA GLY A 664 -2.33 22.89 -6.43
C GLY A 664 -3.21 22.20 -5.38
N ALA A 665 -4.36 22.78 -5.03
CA ALA A 665 -5.36 22.10 -4.19
C ALA A 665 -6.51 21.59 -5.07
N SER A 666 -6.98 20.37 -4.79
CA SER A 666 -8.32 19.92 -5.17
C SER A 666 -9.25 20.11 -3.97
N ASP A 667 -10.49 20.59 -4.22
CA ASP A 667 -11.45 20.88 -3.16
C ASP A 667 -11.62 19.70 -2.17
N ASN A 668 -11.72 20.01 -0.88
CA ASN A 668 -12.10 19.04 0.15
C ASN A 668 -13.44 19.43 0.78
N ILE A 669 -14.48 19.51 -0.08
CA ILE A 669 -15.85 19.94 0.28
C ILE A 669 -16.40 19.10 1.44
N SER A 670 -15.99 17.84 1.53
CA SER A 670 -16.42 16.87 2.54
C SER A 670 -16.04 17.23 3.98
N MET A 671 -14.94 17.97 4.18
CA MET A 671 -14.45 18.38 5.52
C MET A 671 -14.82 19.82 5.89
N GLY A 672 -15.52 20.56 5.00
CA GLY A 672 -15.92 21.94 5.26
C GLY A 672 -14.78 22.96 5.27
N GLU A 673 -13.57 22.58 4.84
CA GLU A 673 -12.42 23.48 4.79
C GLU A 673 -12.34 24.21 3.44
N SER A 674 -12.14 25.52 3.49
CA SER A 674 -11.85 26.36 2.31
C SER A 674 -10.55 25.92 1.65
N THR A 675 -10.50 25.92 0.31
CA THR A 675 -9.27 25.64 -0.46
C THR A 675 -8.10 26.50 -0.03
N PHE A 676 -8.36 27.76 0.33
CA PHE A 676 -7.35 28.68 0.83
C PHE A 676 -6.87 28.31 2.24
N MET A 677 -7.76 27.84 3.12
CA MET A 677 -7.35 27.41 4.46
C MET A 677 -6.48 26.15 4.41
N VAL A 678 -6.84 25.18 3.57
CA VAL A 678 -6.00 23.99 3.33
C VAL A 678 -4.63 24.39 2.80
N GLU A 679 -4.59 25.33 1.86
CA GLU A 679 -3.34 25.88 1.32
C GLU A 679 -2.48 26.56 2.40
N MET A 680 -3.08 27.34 3.30
CA MET A 680 -2.37 27.98 4.40
C MET A 680 -1.86 26.98 5.44
N ASN A 681 -2.65 25.94 5.74
CA ASN A 681 -2.22 24.86 6.64
C ASN A 681 -1.07 24.04 6.04
N GLU A 682 -1.14 23.70 4.75
CA GLU A 682 -0.05 23.03 4.02
C GLU A 682 1.22 23.90 4.08
N THR A 683 1.11 25.20 3.78
CA THR A 683 2.25 26.13 3.83
C THR A 683 2.80 26.27 5.24
N ALA A 684 1.95 26.37 6.27
CA ALA A 684 2.38 26.47 7.66
C ALA A 684 3.14 25.21 8.11
N SER A 685 2.72 24.01 7.70
CA SER A 685 3.46 22.77 7.98
C SER A 685 4.87 22.81 7.36
N ILE A 686 5.01 23.32 6.13
CA ILE A 686 6.31 23.53 5.49
C ILE A 686 7.17 24.47 6.35
N LEU A 687 6.67 25.68 6.63
CA LEU A 687 7.44 26.72 7.31
C LEU A 687 7.93 26.29 8.70
N ASN A 688 7.10 25.57 9.45
CA ASN A 688 7.44 25.12 10.81
C ASN A 688 8.44 23.96 10.87
N ASN A 689 8.66 23.25 9.75
CA ASN A 689 9.44 22.00 9.72
C ASN A 689 10.71 22.06 8.86
N ILE A 690 11.08 23.22 8.32
CA ILE A 690 12.26 23.39 7.46
C ILE A 690 13.59 23.04 8.18
N SER A 691 14.52 22.50 7.41
CA SER A 691 15.92 22.30 7.78
C SER A 691 16.87 22.84 6.70
N ASN A 692 18.18 22.82 6.97
CA ASN A 692 19.19 23.32 6.04
C ASN A 692 19.47 22.40 4.83
N ARG A 693 18.94 21.18 4.85
CA ARG A 693 19.00 20.23 3.75
C ARG A 693 17.63 20.01 3.09
N SER A 694 16.64 20.82 3.44
CA SER A 694 15.29 20.75 2.87
C SER A 694 15.25 21.21 1.41
N LEU A 695 14.42 20.54 0.61
CA LEU A 695 13.99 20.96 -0.72
C LEU A 695 12.51 21.35 -0.65
N VAL A 696 12.20 22.59 -1.01
CA VAL A 696 10.84 23.16 -0.93
C VAL A 696 10.33 23.47 -2.34
N LEU A 697 9.14 22.97 -2.69
CA LEU A 697 8.46 23.21 -3.96
C LEU A 697 7.13 23.92 -3.70
N LEU A 698 7.00 25.17 -4.12
CA LEU A 698 5.79 25.97 -3.96
C LEU A 698 5.22 26.34 -5.33
N ASP A 699 3.96 26.01 -5.59
CA ASP A 699 3.30 26.26 -6.87
C ASP A 699 2.00 27.06 -6.68
N GLU A 700 1.98 28.27 -7.22
CA GLU A 700 0.82 29.18 -7.29
C GLU A 700 0.17 29.49 -5.92
N ILE A 701 0.99 29.74 -4.89
CA ILE A 701 0.51 30.18 -3.57
C ILE A 701 -0.16 31.56 -3.66
N GLY A 702 -1.22 31.77 -2.87
CA GLY A 702 -1.98 33.01 -2.76
C GLY A 702 -3.20 33.08 -3.69
N ARG A 703 -3.42 32.06 -4.53
CA ARG A 703 -4.43 32.12 -5.60
C ARG A 703 -5.89 32.11 -5.11
N GLY A 704 -6.15 31.58 -3.91
CA GLY A 704 -7.50 31.43 -3.36
C GLY A 704 -8.14 32.69 -2.75
N THR A 705 -7.45 33.83 -2.77
CA THR A 705 -7.88 35.08 -2.11
C THR A 705 -7.78 36.30 -3.05
N SER A 706 -7.99 37.51 -2.53
CA SER A 706 -7.82 38.76 -3.27
C SER A 706 -6.40 38.86 -3.83
N THR A 707 -6.23 39.51 -5.00
CA THR A 707 -4.93 39.56 -5.68
C THR A 707 -3.84 40.15 -4.80
N TYR A 708 -4.12 41.25 -4.09
CA TYR A 708 -3.14 41.92 -3.24
C TYR A 708 -2.83 41.12 -1.97
N ASP A 709 -3.81 40.49 -1.33
CA ASP A 709 -3.56 39.62 -0.18
C ASP A 709 -2.72 38.41 -0.60
N GLY A 710 -3.03 37.81 -1.76
CA GLY A 710 -2.31 36.68 -2.33
C GLY A 710 -0.85 37.00 -2.65
N ILE A 711 -0.59 38.15 -3.31
CA ILE A 711 0.77 38.65 -3.58
C ILE A 711 1.52 38.88 -2.26
N SER A 712 0.89 39.57 -1.29
CA SER A 712 1.51 39.93 -0.02
C SER A 712 1.93 38.69 0.78
N ILE A 713 1.05 37.67 0.83
CA ILE A 713 1.35 36.41 1.51
C ILE A 713 2.46 35.64 0.78
N ALA A 714 2.41 35.54 -0.55
CA ALA A 714 3.44 34.87 -1.33
C ALA A 714 4.81 35.53 -1.16
N TRP A 715 4.85 36.87 -1.14
CA TRP A 715 6.05 37.65 -0.87
C TRP A 715 6.61 37.37 0.52
N ALA A 716 5.78 37.48 1.56
CA ALA A 716 6.18 37.24 2.94
C ALA A 716 6.70 35.81 3.15
N ILE A 717 6.11 34.80 2.48
CA ILE A 717 6.60 33.42 2.52
C ILE A 717 7.98 33.30 1.85
N ALA A 718 8.15 33.88 0.67
CA ALA A 718 9.43 33.85 -0.04
C ALA A 718 10.55 34.53 0.74
N GLU A 719 10.26 35.69 1.34
CA GLU A 719 11.17 36.42 2.22
C GLU A 719 11.50 35.61 3.48
N TYR A 720 10.50 35.03 4.14
CA TYR A 720 10.72 34.17 5.30
C TYR A 720 11.66 32.99 4.96
N LEU A 721 11.45 32.31 3.82
CA LEU A 721 12.30 31.20 3.39
C LEU A 721 13.74 31.64 3.11
N HIS A 722 13.90 32.81 2.51
CA HIS A 722 15.21 33.40 2.20
C HIS A 722 15.98 33.75 3.47
N GLU A 723 15.34 34.44 4.41
CA GLU A 723 15.97 34.93 5.64
C GLU A 723 16.10 33.85 6.73
N HIS A 724 15.36 32.75 6.61
CA HIS A 724 15.38 31.68 7.61
C HIS A 724 16.81 31.16 7.84
N PRO A 725 17.25 30.94 9.10
CA PRO A 725 18.61 30.49 9.40
C PRO A 725 19.03 29.20 8.68
N ALA A 726 18.05 28.34 8.37
CA ALA A 726 18.28 27.10 7.65
C ALA A 726 18.57 27.30 6.15
N LYS A 727 18.08 28.38 5.53
CA LYS A 727 18.22 28.67 4.09
C LYS A 727 17.89 27.46 3.19
N PRO A 728 16.64 26.95 3.21
CA PRO A 728 16.25 25.82 2.39
C PRO A 728 16.34 26.14 0.89
N LYS A 729 16.63 25.11 0.08
CA LYS A 729 16.59 25.21 -1.39
C LYS A 729 15.14 25.24 -1.86
N THR A 730 14.75 26.26 -2.62
CA THR A 730 13.34 26.50 -2.95
C THR A 730 13.12 26.72 -4.45
N LEU A 731 12.15 26.01 -5.03
CA LEU A 731 11.53 26.38 -6.31
C LEU A 731 10.16 26.99 -6.05
N PHE A 732 10.00 28.25 -6.42
CA PHE A 732 8.79 29.02 -6.18
C PHE A 732 8.16 29.37 -7.53
N ALA A 733 7.17 28.59 -7.97
CA ALA A 733 6.39 28.88 -9.16
C ALA A 733 5.23 29.81 -8.82
N THR A 734 5.10 30.91 -9.56
CA THR A 734 4.08 31.93 -9.31
C THR A 734 3.50 32.49 -10.60
N HIS A 735 2.30 33.04 -10.48
CA HIS A 735 1.62 33.80 -11.52
C HIS A 735 1.67 35.31 -11.27
N TYR A 736 2.15 35.74 -10.09
CA TYR A 736 2.35 37.14 -9.76
C TYR A 736 3.67 37.64 -10.34
N HIS A 737 3.60 38.64 -11.21
CA HIS A 737 4.77 39.20 -11.87
C HIS A 737 5.52 40.18 -10.96
N GLU A 738 4.85 40.70 -9.95
CA GLU A 738 5.35 41.58 -8.89
C GLU A 738 6.48 40.92 -8.10
N LEU A 739 6.43 39.59 -7.90
CA LEU A 739 7.48 38.81 -7.25
C LEU A 739 8.82 38.79 -8.02
N ASN A 740 8.83 39.19 -9.31
CA ASN A 740 10.10 39.32 -10.04
C ASN A 740 11.02 40.38 -9.42
N GLU A 741 10.47 41.37 -8.70
CA GLU A 741 11.27 42.41 -8.03
C GLU A 741 12.16 41.84 -6.91
N MET A 742 11.83 40.64 -6.38
CA MET A 742 12.61 40.01 -5.32
C MET A 742 14.06 39.69 -5.71
N GLU A 743 14.35 39.40 -6.99
CA GLU A 743 15.75 39.21 -7.47
C GLU A 743 16.60 40.47 -7.30
N VAL A 744 15.99 41.66 -7.33
CA VAL A 744 16.69 42.93 -7.15
C VAL A 744 16.95 43.22 -5.66
N ILE A 745 16.05 42.78 -4.79
CA ILE A 745 16.05 43.09 -3.35
C ILE A 745 16.86 42.07 -2.55
N PHE A 746 16.75 40.77 -2.88
CA PHE A 746 17.28 39.66 -2.07
C PHE A 746 18.39 38.89 -2.80
N GLU A 747 19.59 38.86 -2.20
CA GLU A 747 20.72 38.07 -2.72
C GLU A 747 20.43 36.57 -2.69
N GLY A 748 20.53 35.88 -3.82
CA GLY A 748 20.27 34.43 -3.90
C GLY A 748 18.84 34.07 -4.31
N VAL A 749 17.97 35.06 -4.57
CA VAL A 749 16.75 34.89 -5.35
C VAL A 749 17.09 35.13 -6.82
N GLN A 750 16.71 34.22 -7.72
CA GLN A 750 16.90 34.40 -9.16
C GLN A 750 15.63 34.12 -9.95
N ASN A 751 15.31 34.99 -10.91
CA ASN A 751 14.13 34.82 -11.74
C ASN A 751 14.41 33.90 -12.93
N PHE A 752 13.44 33.03 -13.20
CA PHE A 752 13.37 32.19 -14.38
C PHE A 752 11.97 32.24 -14.96
N ASN A 753 11.87 32.03 -16.27
CA ASN A 753 10.60 31.85 -16.95
C ASN A 753 10.60 30.58 -17.79
N VAL A 754 9.40 30.02 -17.97
CA VAL A 754 9.21 28.93 -18.92
C VAL A 754 8.89 29.53 -20.29
N SER A 755 9.82 29.35 -21.23
CA SER A 755 9.81 30.03 -22.53
C SER A 755 8.57 29.71 -23.37
N VAL A 756 8.10 30.76 -24.03
CA VAL A 756 6.90 30.78 -24.89
C VAL A 756 7.28 31.40 -26.22
N LYS A 757 6.88 30.79 -27.33
CA LYS A 757 7.05 31.35 -28.68
C LYS A 757 5.71 31.79 -29.23
N GLU A 758 5.59 33.08 -29.52
CA GLU A 758 4.44 33.60 -30.25
C GLU A 758 4.61 33.37 -31.75
N LEU A 759 3.62 32.71 -32.35
CA LEU A 759 3.39 32.68 -33.79
C LEU A 759 2.20 33.59 -34.09
N LYS A 760 2.09 34.11 -35.32
CA LYS A 760 1.11 35.15 -35.72
C LYS A 760 -0.31 34.96 -35.17
N ASP A 761 -0.78 33.71 -35.04
CA ASP A 761 -2.11 33.40 -34.51
C ASP A 761 -2.15 32.40 -33.35
N THR A 762 -1.01 31.81 -32.96
CA THR A 762 -0.94 30.74 -31.95
C THR A 762 0.24 30.91 -31.02
N VAL A 763 0.10 30.44 -29.79
CA VAL A 763 1.18 30.42 -28.80
C VAL A 763 1.71 28.99 -28.72
N LEU A 764 3.02 28.83 -28.91
CA LEU A 764 3.70 27.55 -28.75
C LEU A 764 4.47 27.56 -27.43
N PHE A 765 4.10 26.65 -26.52
CA PHE A 765 4.83 26.45 -25.27
C PHE A 765 6.08 25.62 -25.55
N ILE A 766 7.27 26.25 -25.48
CA ILE A 766 8.55 25.54 -25.70
C ILE A 766 8.87 24.65 -24.49
N ARG A 767 8.37 24.99 -23.29
CA ARG A 767 8.60 24.24 -22.04
C ARG A 767 10.07 24.18 -21.61
N LYS A 768 10.92 25.12 -22.07
CA LYS A 768 12.31 25.28 -21.65
C LYS A 768 12.41 26.40 -20.61
N LEU A 769 13.06 26.11 -19.48
CA LEU A 769 13.36 27.07 -18.42
C LEU A 769 14.52 27.96 -18.85
N VAL A 770 14.32 29.28 -18.79
CA VAL A 770 15.29 30.30 -19.20
C VAL A 770 15.39 31.36 -18.12
N LYS A 771 16.59 31.91 -17.89
CA LYS A 771 16.80 32.97 -16.90
C LYS A 771 16.05 34.25 -17.27
N GLY A 772 15.53 34.95 -16.26
CA GLY A 772 14.77 36.20 -16.35
C GLY A 772 13.28 36.02 -16.03
N GLY A 773 12.63 37.07 -15.53
CA GLY A 773 11.18 37.10 -15.30
C GLY A 773 10.37 37.31 -16.59
N SER A 774 9.12 36.83 -16.62
CA SER A 774 8.17 37.17 -17.68
C SER A 774 7.43 38.46 -17.33
N ALA A 775 7.30 39.39 -18.28
CA ALA A 775 6.61 40.68 -18.12
C ALA A 775 5.17 40.70 -18.68
N HIS A 776 4.70 39.63 -19.33
CA HIS A 776 3.41 39.61 -20.01
C HIS A 776 2.58 38.37 -19.65
N SER A 777 1.31 38.59 -19.33
CA SER A 777 0.34 37.52 -19.12
C SER A 777 -0.24 37.04 -20.44
N PHE A 778 -0.06 35.76 -20.77
CA PHE A 778 -0.59 35.14 -21.99
C PHE A 778 -2.03 34.61 -21.84
N GLY A 779 -2.74 34.97 -20.75
CA GLY A 779 -4.06 34.42 -20.44
C GLY A 779 -5.09 34.64 -21.56
N ILE A 780 -5.06 35.80 -22.22
CA ILE A 780 -5.94 36.11 -23.36
C ILE A 780 -5.64 35.21 -24.57
N HIS A 781 -4.37 34.88 -24.81
CA HIS A 781 -3.98 34.00 -25.90
C HIS A 781 -4.38 32.54 -25.64
N VAL A 782 -4.29 32.08 -24.38
CA VAL A 782 -4.81 30.77 -23.96
C VAL A 782 -6.33 30.72 -24.14
N ALA A 783 -7.05 31.79 -23.78
CA ALA A 783 -8.49 31.88 -24.02
C ALA A 783 -8.84 31.80 -25.52
N LYS A 784 -8.04 32.44 -26.40
CA LYS A 784 -8.19 32.31 -27.87
C LYS A 784 -7.98 30.85 -28.32
N MET A 785 -6.98 30.16 -27.78
CA MET A 785 -6.70 28.74 -28.10
C MET A 785 -7.80 27.79 -27.62
N ALA A 786 -8.43 28.09 -26.48
CA ALA A 786 -9.57 27.34 -25.96
C ALA A 786 -10.87 27.54 -26.78
N GLY A 787 -10.84 28.39 -27.82
CA GLY A 787 -11.98 28.63 -28.70
C GLY A 787 -12.94 29.71 -28.21
N MET A 788 -12.52 30.62 -27.32
CA MET A 788 -13.38 31.71 -26.84
C MET A 788 -13.80 32.66 -27.98
N PRO A 789 -15.04 33.19 -27.96
CA PRO A 789 -15.52 34.08 -29.01
C PRO A 789 -14.63 35.31 -29.22
N GLN A 790 -14.37 35.67 -30.48
CA GLN A 790 -13.51 36.81 -30.84
C GLN A 790 -13.96 38.13 -30.21
N THR A 791 -15.27 38.33 -30.04
CA THR A 791 -15.84 39.52 -29.38
C THR A 791 -15.40 39.64 -27.92
N VAL A 792 -15.27 38.52 -27.20
CA VAL A 792 -14.77 38.47 -25.82
C VAL A 792 -13.28 38.76 -25.78
N ILE A 793 -12.49 38.13 -26.67
CA ILE A 793 -11.04 38.34 -26.78
C ILE A 793 -10.70 39.81 -27.05
N GLN A 794 -11.35 40.43 -28.04
CA GLN A 794 -11.13 41.83 -28.38
C GLN A 794 -11.48 42.78 -27.22
N LYS A 795 -12.57 42.50 -26.50
CA LYS A 795 -12.95 43.28 -25.32
C LYS A 795 -11.96 43.11 -24.17
N ALA A 796 -11.50 41.89 -23.91
CA ALA A 796 -10.48 41.60 -22.90
C ALA A 796 -9.15 42.30 -23.20
N GLN A 797 -8.69 42.29 -24.47
CA GLN A 797 -7.48 43.02 -24.89
C GLN A 797 -7.60 44.53 -24.68
N LYS A 798 -8.78 45.11 -24.97
CA LYS A 798 -9.03 46.53 -24.77
C LYS A 798 -9.00 46.92 -23.29
N LEU A 799 -9.54 46.07 -22.42
CA LEU A 799 -9.50 46.26 -20.97
C LEU A 799 -8.09 46.09 -20.39
N LEU A 800 -7.34 45.08 -20.84
CA LEU A 800 -5.95 44.86 -20.42
C LEU A 800 -5.09 46.08 -20.72
N LYS A 801 -5.16 46.63 -21.95
CA LYS A 801 -4.45 47.86 -22.32
C LYS A 801 -4.82 49.09 -21.49
N LYS A 802 -6.03 49.11 -20.92
CA LYS A 802 -6.45 50.19 -20.02
C LYS A 802 -5.82 49.99 -18.63
N LEU A 803 -5.88 48.78 -18.09
CA LEU A 803 -5.30 48.43 -16.79
C LEU A 803 -3.78 48.57 -16.77
N GLU A 804 -3.08 48.15 -17.84
CA GLU A 804 -1.63 48.34 -17.98
C GLU A 804 -1.24 49.83 -18.00
N LYS A 805 -2.06 50.68 -18.63
CA LYS A 805 -1.85 52.13 -18.63
C LYS A 805 -2.03 52.74 -17.25
N ASP A 806 -3.10 52.37 -16.55
CA ASP A 806 -3.40 52.91 -15.22
C ASP A 806 -2.30 52.49 -14.20
N HIS A 807 -1.77 51.27 -14.27
CA HIS A 807 -0.66 50.81 -13.42
C HIS A 807 0.72 51.41 -13.79
N SER A 808 0.98 51.69 -15.07
CA SER A 808 2.24 52.32 -15.47
C SER A 808 2.38 53.78 -15.04
N SER A 809 1.28 54.47 -14.72
CA SER A 809 1.29 55.86 -14.23
C SER A 809 1.78 56.02 -12.78
N GLU A 810 1.58 55.03 -11.90
CA GLU A 810 2.01 55.10 -10.49
C GLU A 810 3.47 54.69 -10.30
N ALA A 811 3.97 53.75 -11.10
CA ALA A 811 5.36 53.25 -11.00
C ALA A 811 6.44 54.24 -11.48
N LEU A 812 6.07 55.31 -12.20
CA LEU A 812 7.01 56.28 -12.79
C LEU A 812 7.15 57.60 -11.99
N ALA A 813 6.42 57.78 -10.88
CA ALA A 813 6.40 59.03 -10.13
C ALA A 813 7.25 59.05 -8.83
N GLY A 814 7.96 57.97 -8.49
CA GLY A 814 8.64 57.84 -7.19
C GLY A 814 10.10 57.37 -7.28
N VAL A 815 10.96 58.07 -8.03
CA VAL A 815 12.41 57.83 -7.97
C VAL A 815 13.13 59.13 -7.64
N LYS A 816 13.20 59.47 -6.35
CA LYS A 816 14.33 60.11 -5.67
C LYS A 816 14.04 60.29 -4.17
N SER A 817 14.96 59.77 -3.35
CA SER A 817 15.19 60.02 -1.90
C SER A 817 13.99 59.79 -0.95
N ASP A 818 13.97 58.68 -0.21
CA ASP A 818 14.47 58.57 1.18
C ASP A 818 14.25 57.14 1.71
N LYS A 819 15.20 56.65 2.52
CA LYS A 819 15.35 55.23 2.89
C LYS A 819 14.59 54.80 4.17
N GLU A 820 13.74 55.66 4.74
CA GLU A 820 13.10 55.36 6.04
C GLU A 820 11.56 55.52 6.06
N GLU A 821 10.89 55.95 4.98
CA GLU A 821 9.44 56.18 4.98
C GLU A 821 8.58 55.11 4.26
N MET A 822 9.19 54.06 3.71
CA MET A 822 8.48 53.09 2.86
C MET A 822 7.54 52.13 3.62
N GLN A 823 7.53 52.17 4.96
CA GLN A 823 6.71 51.30 5.81
C GLN A 823 5.36 51.94 6.23
N LEU A 824 5.16 53.24 6.02
CA LEU A 824 3.98 53.96 6.51
C LEU A 824 2.95 54.33 5.42
N SER A 825 3.26 54.17 4.14
CA SER A 825 2.35 54.57 3.05
C SER A 825 1.33 53.49 2.63
N ILE A 826 1.37 52.29 3.22
CA ILE A 826 0.47 51.17 2.86
C ILE A 826 -0.85 51.15 3.66
N PHE A 827 -1.00 51.98 4.70
CA PHE A 827 -2.21 51.99 5.56
C PHE A 827 -3.22 53.12 5.29
N ASN A 828 -3.05 53.90 4.22
CA ASN A 828 -4.06 54.90 3.86
C ASN A 828 -5.21 54.23 3.08
N LEU A 829 -6.18 53.69 3.83
CA LEU A 829 -7.57 53.60 3.36
C LEU A 829 -8.14 55.02 3.35
N ASP A 830 -7.82 55.80 2.33
CA ASP A 830 -8.41 57.12 2.12
C ASP A 830 -9.84 56.91 1.58
N ASP A 831 -10.76 56.56 2.49
CA ASP A 831 -12.18 56.80 2.27
C ASP A 831 -12.37 58.32 2.33
N PRO A 832 -12.67 59.00 1.20
CA PRO A 832 -12.69 60.47 1.14
C PRO A 832 -13.61 61.10 2.19
N LEU A 833 -14.66 60.36 2.60
CA LEU A 833 -15.59 60.77 3.65
C LEU A 833 -14.94 60.77 5.04
N LEU A 834 -14.07 59.81 5.34
CA LEU A 834 -13.36 59.73 6.62
C LEU A 834 -12.28 60.81 6.71
N GLU A 835 -11.64 61.15 5.60
CA GLU A 835 -10.67 62.23 5.53
C GLU A 835 -11.33 63.61 5.73
N GLU A 836 -12.48 63.83 5.10
CA GLU A 836 -13.29 65.06 5.26
C GLU A 836 -13.80 65.22 6.70
N ILE A 837 -14.28 64.14 7.33
CA ILE A 837 -14.69 64.15 8.75
C ILE A 837 -13.50 64.41 9.69
N LYS A 838 -12.34 63.83 9.39
CA LYS A 838 -11.11 64.03 10.17
C LYS A 838 -10.66 65.48 10.10
N GLU A 839 -10.65 66.09 8.91
CA GLU A 839 -10.34 67.52 8.76
C GLU A 839 -11.36 68.41 9.48
N GLU A 840 -12.66 68.09 9.41
CA GLU A 840 -13.69 68.88 10.08
C GLU A 840 -13.55 68.83 11.61
N ILE A 841 -13.22 67.67 12.18
CA ILE A 841 -12.96 67.53 13.63
C ILE A 841 -11.70 68.29 14.05
N LEU A 842 -10.62 68.22 13.26
CA LEU A 842 -9.36 68.88 13.57
C LEU A 842 -9.47 70.42 13.53
N ASN A 843 -10.37 70.95 12.70
CA ASN A 843 -10.61 72.39 12.57
C ASN A 843 -11.60 72.95 13.61
N ILE A 844 -12.19 72.13 14.46
CA ILE A 844 -13.10 72.58 15.53
C ILE A 844 -12.30 72.97 16.77
N ASP A 845 -12.37 74.24 17.17
CA ASP A 845 -11.84 74.70 18.46
C ASP A 845 -12.84 74.43 19.59
N ILE A 846 -12.65 73.30 20.25
CA ILE A 846 -13.50 72.78 21.34
C ILE A 846 -13.64 73.76 22.51
N ASN A 847 -12.66 74.64 22.74
CA ASN A 847 -12.66 75.55 23.89
C ASN A 847 -13.54 76.80 23.68
N THR A 848 -14.02 77.01 22.44
CA THR A 848 -14.81 78.19 22.06
C THR A 848 -16.28 77.88 21.77
N LEU A 849 -16.65 76.60 21.73
CA LEU A 849 -18.01 76.17 21.41
C LEU A 849 -18.95 76.28 22.60
N THR A 850 -20.15 76.84 22.37
CA THR A 850 -21.23 76.72 23.34
C THR A 850 -21.80 75.29 23.33
N PRO A 851 -22.41 74.82 24.44
CA PRO A 851 -22.93 73.44 24.53
C PRO A 851 -23.94 73.07 23.42
N VAL A 852 -24.69 74.06 22.92
CA VAL A 852 -25.66 73.85 21.83
C VAL A 852 -24.95 73.67 20.48
N GLU A 853 -23.92 74.45 20.20
CA GLU A 853 -23.14 74.36 18.95
C GLU A 853 -22.35 73.05 18.88
N ALA A 854 -21.80 72.59 20.00
CA ALA A 854 -21.13 71.30 20.09
C ALA A 854 -22.09 70.14 19.76
N LEU A 855 -23.32 70.18 20.29
CA LEU A 855 -24.36 69.19 19.98
C LEU A 855 -24.80 69.24 18.52
N MET A 856 -24.89 70.43 17.91
CA MET A 856 -25.23 70.57 16.50
C MET A 856 -24.13 70.03 15.59
N LYS A 857 -22.85 70.30 15.89
CA LYS A 857 -21.70 69.76 15.13
C LYS A 857 -21.59 68.24 15.23
N LEU A 858 -21.81 67.67 16.41
CA LEU A 858 -21.88 66.21 16.59
C LEU A 858 -23.02 65.57 15.78
N ASN A 859 -24.17 66.24 15.67
CA ASN A 859 -25.29 65.75 14.87
C ASN A 859 -25.03 65.85 13.35
N GLU A 860 -24.24 66.84 12.92
CA GLU A 860 -23.80 67.02 11.53
C GLU A 860 -22.84 65.89 11.10
N ILE A 861 -21.80 65.62 11.90
CA ILE A 861 -20.88 64.48 11.69
C ILE A 861 -21.63 63.14 11.67
N LYS A 862 -22.60 62.95 12.59
CA LYS A 862 -23.43 61.76 12.63
C LYS A 862 -24.29 61.60 11.36
N ARG A 863 -24.76 62.71 10.77
CA ARG A 863 -25.50 62.70 9.50
C ARG A 863 -24.62 62.35 8.31
N MET A 864 -23.37 62.80 8.29
CA MET A 864 -22.40 62.44 7.24
C MET A 864 -22.14 60.93 7.24
N LEU A 865 -22.04 60.31 8.42
CA LEU A 865 -21.82 58.88 8.59
C LEU A 865 -23.06 57.99 8.32
N THR A 866 -24.27 58.55 8.28
CA THR A 866 -25.52 57.77 8.12
C THR A 866 -26.23 57.96 6.78
N LYS A 867 -25.73 58.84 5.90
CA LYS A 867 -26.16 58.89 4.50
C LYS A 867 -25.59 57.68 3.75
N LYS A 868 -26.48 56.82 3.24
CA LYS A 868 -26.16 55.83 2.21
C LYS A 868 -26.07 56.49 0.84
#